data_AF-A0A484YZA2-F1
#
_entry.id   AF-A0A484YZA2-F1
#
_cell.length_a   1.000
_cell.length_b   1.000
_cell.length_c   1.000
_cell.angle_alpha   90.00
_cell.angle_beta   90.00
_cell.angle_gamma   90.00
#
_symmetry.space_group_name_H-M   'P 1'
#
loop_
_entity.id
_entity.type
_entity.pdbx_description
1 polymer ?
#
loop_
_entity_poly.entity_id
_entity_poly.type
_entity_poly.pdbx_seq_one_letter_code
_entity_poly.pdbx_strand_id
1 'polypeptide(L)'
;MRRDIELMKQHNFNAVRCSHYPNHPLWYTLCDRYGLYVVDEANIETHGMVPMSRLADDPRWLPAMSERVTRMVQRDRNHPSIIIWSLGNESGHGANHDALYRWIKTTDPTRPVQYEGGGANTAATDIVCPMYARVDCDQPFPAVPKWSIKKWIGMPDETRPLILCEYAHAMGNSFGGFAKYWQAFRDHPRLQGGFVWDWVDQALTKNDENGNAFWAYGGDFGDKPKRPAVLPERAGFPDRTPHPALYEAQRAQQFFTFRLASTSPLVVEVQSDYLFRDTDNERLRWSIARDGEVLASGEIALCIAPQGTQRLAIDQPALAASPGEVWLNVEVVQPRATPWSRENHRCAWDQWPLAAPLYIPPSKPKGNAPVLVTRDDRLEITHRHQQWLFDRVSGHLSGWRNRGAETLLTPLTDNFTRAPLDNDIGVSEATRIDPNAWVERWKAAGMYDVTPRLLHCEAEQRAGEAVVTTRHVWEHRGKALFLSHKIWRIDDEGILHGEVQVQVAADIPEPARIGLSVQLAQTPETVQWLGSGPLENYPDRKLAAQQGRWTLPLHAMQTPYIFPTENGLRCDTRELDLGAHALRGRFHFSVSRHSQKQLRETTHQHLLRDEPGCWLSLDAFHMGVGGDDSWSPSVSPEFILQHRQLRYSFSWQQRDR
;
A
#
# COMPACT_ATOMS: atom_id res chain seq x y z
N MET A 1 7.04 -24.28 -4.10
CA MET A 1 6.05 -24.82 -5.06
C MET A 1 4.67 -25.02 -4.44
N ARG A 2 4.40 -26.12 -3.71
CA ARG A 2 3.04 -26.35 -3.12
C ARG A 2 2.58 -25.19 -2.25
N ARG A 3 3.44 -24.73 -1.32
CA ARG A 3 3.14 -23.59 -0.45
C ARG A 3 2.82 -22.31 -1.22
N ASP A 4 3.54 -22.04 -2.31
CA ASP A 4 3.30 -20.89 -3.18
C ASP A 4 1.93 -21.00 -3.85
N ILE A 5 1.58 -22.17 -4.40
CA ILE A 5 0.27 -22.42 -5.03
C ILE A 5 -0.87 -22.24 -4.03
N GLU A 6 -0.75 -22.80 -2.83
CA GLU A 6 -1.77 -22.65 -1.78
C GLU A 6 -1.97 -21.17 -1.42
N LEU A 7 -0.88 -20.43 -1.23
CA LEU A 7 -0.94 -18.99 -0.92
C LEU A 7 -1.50 -18.17 -2.07
N MET A 8 -1.09 -18.42 -3.32
CA MET A 8 -1.63 -17.77 -4.51
C MET A 8 -3.16 -17.95 -4.57
N LYS A 9 -3.65 -19.19 -4.44
CA LYS A 9 -5.08 -19.48 -4.48
C LYS A 9 -5.84 -18.87 -3.30
N GLN A 10 -5.26 -18.88 -2.09
CA GLN A 10 -5.82 -18.23 -0.91
C GLN A 10 -5.95 -16.71 -1.08
N HIS A 11 -5.12 -16.09 -1.93
CA HIS A 11 -5.17 -14.66 -2.23
C HIS A 11 -5.82 -14.37 -3.59
N ASN A 12 -6.71 -15.26 -4.05
CA ASN A 12 -7.53 -15.11 -5.25
C ASN A 12 -6.77 -15.09 -6.59
N PHE A 13 -5.49 -15.42 -6.62
CA PHE A 13 -4.77 -15.63 -7.88
C PHE A 13 -5.26 -16.92 -8.54
N ASN A 14 -5.51 -16.83 -9.85
CA ASN A 14 -5.92 -17.96 -10.69
C ASN A 14 -4.91 -18.29 -11.80
N ALA A 15 -3.85 -17.50 -11.95
CA ALA A 15 -2.86 -17.64 -13.00
C ALA A 15 -1.45 -17.32 -12.52
N VAL A 16 -0.44 -17.87 -13.20
CA VAL A 16 0.97 -17.63 -12.98
C VAL A 16 1.74 -17.64 -14.30
N ARG A 17 2.67 -16.69 -14.47
CA ARG A 17 3.60 -16.64 -15.60
C ARG A 17 4.94 -17.20 -15.15
N CYS A 18 5.56 -18.06 -15.97
CA CYS A 18 6.87 -18.65 -15.73
C CYS A 18 8.03 -17.66 -16.02
N SER A 19 8.08 -16.53 -15.31
CA SER A 19 9.12 -15.50 -15.51
C SER A 19 10.54 -16.01 -15.14
N HIS A 20 11.52 -16.12 -16.03
CA HIS A 20 11.44 -16.01 -17.50
C HIS A 20 12.03 -17.24 -18.18
N TYR A 21 11.57 -18.42 -17.77
CA TYR A 21 12.07 -19.70 -18.26
C TYR A 21 11.11 -20.85 -17.91
N PRO A 22 11.22 -21.99 -18.62
CA PRO A 22 10.44 -23.17 -18.27
C PRO A 22 10.80 -23.62 -16.86
N ASN A 23 9.78 -23.76 -16.02
CA ASN A 23 9.91 -24.14 -14.62
C ASN A 23 10.32 -25.62 -14.46
N HIS A 24 10.60 -26.00 -13.22
CA HIS A 24 10.80 -27.40 -12.84
C HIS A 24 9.54 -28.23 -13.15
N PRO A 25 9.64 -29.46 -13.73
CA PRO A 25 8.48 -30.21 -14.24
C PRO A 25 7.34 -30.44 -13.23
N LEU A 26 7.67 -30.60 -11.95
CA LEU A 26 6.69 -30.75 -10.87
C LEU A 26 5.75 -29.52 -10.74
N TRP A 27 6.20 -28.33 -11.13
CA TRP A 27 5.39 -27.11 -11.08
C TRP A 27 4.10 -27.24 -11.89
N TYR A 28 4.22 -27.67 -13.15
CA TYR A 28 3.07 -27.86 -14.04
C TYR A 28 2.15 -28.96 -13.53
N THR A 29 2.72 -30.08 -13.06
CA THR A 29 1.93 -31.16 -12.45
C THR A 29 1.13 -30.68 -11.24
N LEU A 30 1.67 -29.76 -10.44
CA LEU A 30 0.94 -29.16 -9.32
C LEU A 30 -0.11 -28.15 -9.81
N CYS A 31 0.19 -27.32 -10.81
CA CYS A 31 -0.77 -26.39 -11.41
C CYS A 31 -1.96 -27.12 -12.04
N ASP A 32 -1.73 -28.27 -12.69
CA ASP A 32 -2.79 -29.14 -13.23
C ASP A 32 -3.74 -29.60 -12.12
N ARG A 33 -3.19 -30.00 -10.98
CA ARG A 33 -3.95 -30.60 -9.87
C ARG A 33 -4.66 -29.58 -9.00
N TYR A 34 -4.01 -28.44 -8.74
CA TYR A 34 -4.55 -27.37 -7.88
C TYR A 34 -5.38 -26.35 -8.66
N GLY A 35 -5.22 -26.29 -9.99
CA GLY A 35 -5.91 -25.36 -10.87
C GLY A 35 -5.32 -23.96 -10.81
N LEU A 36 -4.27 -23.72 -11.60
CA LEU A 36 -3.79 -22.39 -11.98
C LEU A 36 -3.56 -22.37 -13.49
N TYR A 37 -3.96 -21.28 -14.14
CA TYR A 37 -3.58 -21.02 -15.53
C TYR A 37 -2.10 -20.66 -15.61
N VAL A 38 -1.38 -21.26 -16.56
CA VAL A 38 0.05 -21.08 -16.71
C VAL A 38 0.37 -20.47 -18.07
N VAL A 39 1.17 -19.40 -18.05
CA VAL A 39 1.94 -18.95 -19.21
C VAL A 39 3.31 -19.59 -19.12
N ASP A 40 3.61 -20.53 -20.01
CA ASP A 40 4.92 -21.18 -20.04
C ASP A 40 5.84 -20.45 -21.01
N GLU A 41 7.02 -20.04 -20.54
CA GLU A 41 7.87 -19.05 -21.19
C GLU A 41 9.24 -19.62 -21.52
N ALA A 42 9.68 -19.44 -22.77
CA ALA A 42 10.99 -19.90 -23.20
C ALA A 42 12.10 -19.13 -22.47
N ASN A 43 13.20 -19.83 -22.16
CA ASN A 43 14.36 -19.23 -21.50
C ASN A 43 15.16 -18.37 -22.49
N ILE A 44 14.62 -17.23 -22.92
CA ILE A 44 15.23 -16.30 -23.87
C ILE A 44 15.04 -14.89 -23.31
N GLU A 45 16.13 -14.29 -22.84
CA GLU A 45 16.16 -12.89 -22.43
C GLU A 45 17.51 -12.28 -22.83
N THR A 46 17.46 -11.18 -23.59
CA THR A 46 18.66 -10.48 -24.08
C THR A 46 18.62 -8.99 -23.78
N HIS A 47 18.06 -8.64 -22.62
CA HIS A 47 17.83 -7.26 -22.17
C HIS A 47 19.09 -6.40 -22.32
N GLY A 48 20.26 -6.93 -21.95
CA GLY A 48 21.54 -6.22 -21.97
C GLY A 48 22.12 -5.90 -23.36
N MET A 49 21.47 -6.30 -24.46
CA MET A 49 21.94 -6.02 -25.82
C MET A 49 21.51 -4.64 -26.30
N VAL A 50 22.27 -4.03 -27.23
CA VAL A 50 21.94 -2.73 -27.83
C VAL A 50 21.98 -2.81 -29.36
N PRO A 51 20.86 -2.62 -30.10
CA PRO A 51 19.50 -2.65 -29.56
C PRO A 51 19.19 -4.01 -28.93
N MET A 52 18.15 -4.06 -28.11
CA MET A 52 17.74 -5.26 -27.37
C MET A 52 17.52 -6.47 -28.31
N SER A 53 17.04 -6.23 -29.54
CA SER A 53 16.80 -7.24 -30.57
C SER A 53 18.03 -7.73 -31.33
N ARG A 54 19.25 -7.27 -31.00
CA ARG A 54 20.47 -7.57 -31.78
C ARG A 54 20.65 -9.07 -32.06
N LEU A 55 20.36 -9.94 -31.10
CA LEU A 55 20.46 -11.39 -31.28
C LEU A 55 19.19 -11.98 -31.88
N ALA A 56 18.03 -11.44 -31.52
CA ALA A 56 16.73 -11.88 -32.02
C ALA A 56 16.51 -11.61 -33.51
N ASP A 57 17.25 -10.67 -34.09
CA ASP A 57 17.19 -10.33 -35.52
C ASP A 57 18.37 -10.91 -36.32
N ASP A 58 19.27 -11.67 -35.67
CA ASP A 58 20.40 -12.34 -36.33
C ASP A 58 20.04 -13.80 -36.63
N PRO A 59 19.96 -14.22 -37.90
CA PRO A 59 19.60 -15.60 -38.26
C PRO A 59 20.60 -16.64 -37.75
N ARG A 60 21.84 -16.25 -37.39
CA ARG A 60 22.82 -17.15 -36.77
C ARG A 60 22.42 -17.59 -35.36
N TRP A 61 21.58 -16.81 -34.69
CA TRP A 61 21.05 -17.13 -33.36
C TRP A 61 19.73 -17.90 -33.41
N LEU A 62 19.10 -18.02 -34.59
CA LEU A 62 17.86 -18.78 -34.76
C LEU A 62 17.97 -20.23 -34.26
N PRO A 63 19.04 -21.01 -34.51
CA PRO A 63 19.16 -22.36 -33.98
C PRO A 63 19.14 -22.41 -32.44
N ALA A 64 19.83 -21.47 -31.78
CA ALA A 64 19.90 -21.42 -30.32
C ALA A 64 18.56 -21.01 -29.69
N MET A 65 17.87 -20.03 -30.29
CA MET A 65 16.53 -19.61 -29.86
C MET A 65 15.50 -20.70 -30.14
N SER A 66 15.60 -21.38 -31.29
CA SER A 66 14.66 -22.43 -31.67
C SER A 66 14.73 -23.61 -30.72
N GLU A 67 15.90 -24.05 -30.28
CA GLU A 67 15.98 -25.13 -29.29
C GLU A 67 15.28 -24.79 -27.99
N ARG A 68 15.37 -23.54 -27.52
CA ARG A 68 14.75 -23.10 -26.26
C ARG A 68 13.22 -23.10 -26.34
N VAL A 69 12.68 -22.66 -27.47
CA VAL A 69 11.22 -22.68 -27.72
C VAL A 69 10.72 -24.10 -27.99
N THR A 70 11.34 -24.78 -28.95
CA THR A 70 10.84 -26.08 -29.42
C THR A 70 10.90 -27.15 -28.34
N ARG A 71 11.97 -27.19 -27.54
CA ARG A 71 12.12 -28.17 -26.46
C ARG A 71 11.17 -27.92 -25.29
N MET A 72 10.85 -26.66 -24.98
CA MET A 72 9.81 -26.31 -24.01
C MET A 72 8.46 -26.89 -24.47
N VAL A 73 8.02 -26.55 -25.68
CA VAL A 73 6.74 -27.03 -26.22
C VAL A 73 6.69 -28.56 -26.29
N GLN A 74 7.77 -29.20 -26.74
CA GLN A 74 7.84 -30.67 -26.79
C GLN A 74 7.69 -31.32 -25.40
N ARG A 75 8.30 -30.71 -24.37
CA ARG A 75 8.25 -31.20 -22.99
C ARG A 75 6.85 -31.01 -22.37
N ASP A 76 6.27 -29.83 -22.56
CA ASP A 76 5.20 -29.35 -21.67
C ASP A 76 3.80 -29.29 -22.30
N ARG A 77 3.65 -29.45 -23.63
CA ARG A 77 2.36 -29.32 -24.35
C ARG A 77 1.19 -30.16 -23.83
N ASN A 78 1.48 -31.21 -23.07
CA ASN A 78 0.46 -32.11 -22.51
C ASN A 78 -0.09 -31.62 -21.16
N HIS A 79 0.44 -30.55 -20.58
CA HIS A 79 -0.08 -29.97 -19.33
C HIS A 79 -1.33 -29.12 -19.60
N PRO A 80 -2.50 -29.47 -19.05
CA PRO A 80 -3.72 -28.67 -19.20
C PRO A 80 -3.65 -27.32 -18.48
N SER A 81 -2.79 -27.17 -17.46
CA SER A 81 -2.60 -25.88 -16.79
C SER A 81 -2.00 -24.84 -17.73
N ILE A 82 -1.16 -25.26 -18.67
CA ILE A 82 -0.54 -24.36 -19.65
C ILE A 82 -1.62 -23.97 -20.66
N ILE A 83 -1.92 -22.68 -20.72
CA ILE A 83 -2.93 -22.15 -21.64
C ILE A 83 -2.33 -21.20 -22.68
N ILE A 84 -1.12 -20.66 -22.43
CA ILE A 84 -0.45 -19.70 -23.31
C ILE A 84 1.04 -20.07 -23.37
N TRP A 85 1.63 -19.96 -24.56
CA TRP A 85 3.08 -19.99 -24.75
C TRP A 85 3.66 -18.58 -24.80
N SER A 86 4.81 -18.35 -24.18
CA SER A 86 5.58 -17.11 -24.32
C SER A 86 6.93 -17.37 -24.99
N LEU A 87 7.31 -16.50 -25.93
CA LEU A 87 8.57 -16.64 -26.70
C LEU A 87 9.82 -16.26 -25.90
N GLY A 88 9.66 -15.70 -24.71
CA GLY A 88 10.73 -15.18 -23.87
C GLY A 88 10.38 -13.82 -23.28
N ASN A 89 11.39 -13.10 -22.82
CA ASN A 89 11.25 -11.81 -22.17
C ASN A 89 12.26 -10.80 -22.72
N GLU A 90 11.93 -9.50 -22.68
CA GLU A 90 12.84 -8.36 -22.93
C GLU A 90 14.01 -8.64 -23.91
N SER A 91 13.69 -9.12 -25.12
CA SER A 91 14.68 -9.45 -26.17
C SER A 91 14.44 -8.66 -27.45
N GLY A 92 13.79 -7.49 -27.34
CA GLY A 92 13.31 -6.68 -28.47
C GLY A 92 12.39 -7.45 -29.41
N HIS A 93 12.16 -6.98 -30.64
CA HIS A 93 11.50 -7.77 -31.69
C HIS A 93 12.45 -7.96 -32.87
N GLY A 94 12.41 -9.15 -33.49
CA GLY A 94 13.30 -9.52 -34.58
C GLY A 94 12.80 -10.77 -35.30
N ALA A 95 13.32 -11.03 -36.49
CA ALA A 95 12.82 -12.06 -37.40
C ALA A 95 12.79 -13.48 -36.79
N ASN A 96 13.68 -13.79 -35.84
CA ASN A 96 13.67 -15.09 -35.17
C ASN A 96 12.42 -15.29 -34.32
N HIS A 97 11.87 -14.22 -33.71
CA HIS A 97 10.61 -14.30 -32.98
C HIS A 97 9.44 -14.63 -33.91
N ASP A 98 9.38 -14.01 -35.09
CA ASP A 98 8.31 -14.27 -36.06
C ASP A 98 8.35 -15.73 -36.56
N ALA A 99 9.55 -16.25 -36.82
CA ALA A 99 9.75 -17.65 -37.22
C ALA A 99 9.30 -18.63 -36.13
N LEU A 100 9.65 -18.36 -34.87
CA LEU A 100 9.31 -19.22 -33.72
C LEU A 100 7.84 -19.12 -33.33
N TYR A 101 7.26 -17.91 -33.38
CA TYR A 101 5.82 -17.70 -33.29
C TYR A 101 5.10 -18.60 -34.30
N ARG A 102 5.48 -18.52 -35.58
CA ARG A 102 4.82 -19.31 -36.63
C ARG A 102 5.01 -20.81 -36.44
N TRP A 103 6.17 -21.24 -35.96
CA TRP A 103 6.44 -22.64 -35.62
C TRP A 103 5.49 -23.13 -34.53
N ILE A 104 5.31 -22.37 -33.43
CA ILE A 104 4.37 -22.75 -32.36
C ILE A 104 2.94 -22.81 -32.90
N LYS A 105 2.49 -21.77 -33.62
CA LYS A 105 1.13 -21.75 -34.19
C LYS A 105 0.84 -22.92 -35.13
N THR A 106 1.87 -23.46 -35.78
CA THR A 106 1.76 -24.63 -36.66
C THR A 106 1.81 -25.94 -35.87
N THR A 107 2.63 -26.01 -34.82
CA THR A 107 2.91 -27.26 -34.08
C THR A 107 1.92 -27.52 -32.95
N ASP A 108 1.45 -26.47 -32.29
CA ASP A 108 0.43 -26.52 -31.25
C ASP A 108 -0.62 -25.41 -31.49
N PRO A 109 -1.64 -25.68 -32.34
CA PRO A 109 -2.69 -24.70 -32.60
C PRO A 109 -3.68 -24.55 -31.43
N THR A 110 -3.53 -25.31 -30.33
CA THR A 110 -4.49 -25.33 -29.23
C THR A 110 -4.32 -24.16 -28.26
N ARG A 111 -3.22 -23.40 -28.35
CA ARG A 111 -2.88 -22.31 -27.43
C ARG A 111 -2.52 -21.00 -28.16
N PRO A 112 -2.86 -19.83 -27.60
CA PRO A 112 -2.28 -18.56 -28.01
C PRO A 112 -0.78 -18.49 -27.71
N VAL A 113 -0.08 -17.64 -28.47
CA VAL A 113 1.32 -17.28 -28.23
C VAL A 113 1.38 -15.80 -27.88
N GLN A 114 2.05 -15.46 -26.79
CA GLN A 114 2.32 -14.07 -26.42
C GLN A 114 3.82 -13.74 -26.48
N TYR A 115 4.15 -12.49 -26.72
CA TYR A 115 5.50 -11.96 -26.58
C TYR A 115 5.49 -10.43 -26.49
N GLU A 116 6.07 -9.88 -25.42
CA GLU A 116 6.03 -8.44 -25.15
C GLU A 116 7.05 -7.65 -25.99
N GLY A 117 8.19 -8.25 -26.30
CA GLY A 117 9.33 -7.51 -26.84
C GLY A 117 9.01 -6.72 -28.10
N GLY A 118 9.55 -5.50 -28.17
CA GLY A 118 9.38 -4.62 -29.34
C GLY A 118 8.06 -3.85 -29.39
N GLY A 119 7.39 -3.64 -28.26
CA GLY A 119 6.23 -2.75 -28.14
C GLY A 119 4.92 -3.43 -27.72
N ALA A 120 4.97 -4.69 -27.31
CA ALA A 120 3.87 -5.47 -26.73
C ALA A 120 2.69 -5.79 -27.66
N ASN A 121 2.73 -5.36 -28.91
CA ASN A 121 1.65 -5.54 -29.89
C ASN A 121 2.18 -5.90 -31.30
N THR A 122 3.36 -6.51 -31.38
CA THR A 122 3.99 -6.92 -32.66
C THR A 122 3.22 -8.05 -33.35
N ALA A 123 3.70 -8.50 -34.52
CA ALA A 123 3.12 -9.65 -35.23
C ALA A 123 3.42 -11.01 -34.55
N ALA A 124 4.37 -11.05 -33.61
CA ALA A 124 4.76 -12.25 -32.87
C ALA A 124 3.92 -12.50 -31.60
N THR A 125 2.78 -11.81 -31.45
CA THR A 125 1.90 -11.95 -30.28
C THR A 125 0.41 -11.95 -30.66
N ASP A 126 -0.33 -12.93 -30.13
CA ASP A 126 -1.79 -13.04 -30.23
C ASP A 126 -2.51 -12.15 -29.20
N ILE A 127 -1.78 -11.69 -28.17
CA ILE A 127 -2.29 -10.91 -27.03
C ILE A 127 -1.48 -9.62 -26.94
N VAL A 128 -2.15 -8.47 -26.80
CA VAL A 128 -1.44 -7.24 -26.44
C VAL A 128 -0.99 -7.39 -25.00
N CYS A 129 0.31 -7.57 -24.77
CA CYS A 129 0.81 -8.02 -23.47
C CYS A 129 1.88 -7.12 -22.87
N PRO A 130 1.58 -5.83 -22.62
CA PRO A 130 2.57 -4.88 -22.14
C PRO A 130 2.98 -5.17 -20.70
N MET A 131 4.19 -4.76 -20.36
CA MET A 131 4.62 -4.60 -18.98
C MET A 131 4.49 -3.14 -18.53
N TYR A 132 3.90 -2.89 -17.35
CA TYR A 132 3.83 -1.59 -16.66
C TYR A 132 3.14 -0.46 -17.45
N ALA A 133 2.23 -0.82 -18.35
CA ALA A 133 1.33 0.16 -18.98
C ALA A 133 0.28 0.62 -17.97
N ARG A 134 0.13 1.94 -17.79
CA ARG A 134 -0.76 2.51 -16.76
C ARG A 134 -2.22 2.42 -17.20
N VAL A 135 -3.13 2.57 -16.24
CA VAL A 135 -4.58 2.49 -16.53
C VAL A 135 -5.03 3.64 -17.45
N ASP A 136 -4.71 4.87 -17.07
CA ASP A 136 -5.24 6.11 -17.70
C ASP A 136 -4.15 7.06 -18.23
N CYS A 137 -2.86 6.70 -18.07
CA CYS A 137 -1.74 7.57 -18.41
C CYS A 137 -0.86 6.95 -19.51
N ASP A 138 -0.64 7.69 -20.59
CA ASP A 138 0.26 7.28 -21.67
C ASP A 138 1.73 7.52 -21.29
N GLN A 139 2.59 6.59 -21.68
CA GLN A 139 4.05 6.73 -21.62
C GLN A 139 4.62 6.60 -23.04
N PRO A 140 4.70 7.71 -23.80
CA PRO A 140 5.00 7.69 -25.23
C PRO A 140 6.50 7.56 -25.51
N PHE A 141 7.13 6.48 -25.05
CA PHE A 141 8.53 6.19 -25.37
C PHE A 141 8.72 6.03 -26.89
N PRO A 142 9.82 6.56 -27.47
CA PRO A 142 10.13 6.35 -28.87
C PRO A 142 10.20 4.86 -29.22
N ALA A 143 9.63 4.48 -30.36
CA ALA A 143 9.54 3.10 -30.90
C ALA A 143 8.70 2.10 -30.08
N VAL A 144 8.69 2.18 -28.75
CA VAL A 144 8.02 1.23 -27.86
C VAL A 144 7.11 1.93 -26.83
N PRO A 145 6.10 2.71 -27.28
CA PRO A 145 5.22 3.43 -26.36
C PRO A 145 4.41 2.46 -25.51
N LYS A 146 4.20 2.80 -24.24
CA LYS A 146 3.28 2.09 -23.34
C LYS A 146 2.04 2.97 -23.17
N TRP A 147 1.03 2.71 -23.98
CA TRP A 147 -0.22 3.45 -23.93
C TRP A 147 -1.03 3.10 -22.69
N SER A 148 -1.92 4.00 -22.26
CA SER A 148 -3.00 3.67 -21.33
C SER A 148 -3.70 2.39 -21.83
N ILE A 149 -3.92 1.40 -20.96
CA ILE A 149 -4.52 0.13 -21.37
C ILE A 149 -5.92 0.31 -21.98
N LYS A 150 -6.69 1.28 -21.46
CA LYS A 150 -8.03 1.63 -21.99
C LYS A 150 -7.93 2.22 -23.40
N LYS A 151 -6.95 3.10 -23.62
CA LYS A 151 -6.67 3.66 -24.95
C LYS A 151 -6.17 2.59 -25.92
N TRP A 152 -5.30 1.69 -25.46
CA TRP A 152 -4.63 0.71 -26.30
C TRP A 152 -5.63 -0.26 -26.96
N ILE A 153 -6.59 -0.78 -26.19
CA ILE A 153 -7.66 -1.62 -26.76
C ILE A 153 -8.59 -0.86 -27.71
N GLY A 154 -8.62 0.48 -27.64
CA GLY A 154 -9.42 1.34 -28.50
C GLY A 154 -8.66 1.86 -29.74
N MET A 155 -7.42 1.43 -29.97
CA MET A 155 -6.64 1.89 -31.12
C MET A 155 -7.20 1.36 -32.46
N PRO A 156 -7.04 2.12 -33.56
CA PRO A 156 -7.38 1.64 -34.89
C PRO A 156 -6.73 0.28 -35.17
N ASP A 157 -7.49 -0.62 -35.78
CA ASP A 157 -7.06 -1.97 -36.20
C ASP A 157 -6.62 -2.93 -35.07
N GLU A 158 -6.65 -2.50 -33.81
CA GLU A 158 -6.33 -3.36 -32.67
C GLU A 158 -7.58 -4.10 -32.17
N THR A 159 -7.62 -5.42 -32.40
CA THR A 159 -8.76 -6.29 -32.05
C THR A 159 -8.43 -7.34 -30.99
N ARG A 160 -7.16 -7.50 -30.62
CA ARG A 160 -6.70 -8.53 -29.69
C ARG A 160 -7.12 -8.24 -28.24
N PRO A 161 -7.20 -9.25 -27.37
CA PRO A 161 -7.27 -9.00 -25.93
C PRO A 161 -5.99 -8.36 -25.42
N LEU A 162 -6.08 -7.66 -24.30
CA LEU A 162 -4.93 -7.12 -23.58
C LEU A 162 -4.83 -7.78 -22.19
N ILE A 163 -3.69 -8.41 -21.93
CA ILE A 163 -3.34 -9.00 -20.63
C ILE A 163 -1.92 -8.56 -20.30
N LEU A 164 -1.74 -7.74 -19.26
CA LEU A 164 -0.41 -7.25 -18.92
C LEU A 164 0.50 -8.41 -18.51
N CYS A 165 1.64 -8.61 -19.18
CA CYS A 165 2.58 -9.66 -18.80
C CYS A 165 3.26 -9.36 -17.46
N GLU A 166 3.29 -8.08 -17.07
CA GLU A 166 3.75 -7.53 -15.79
C GLU A 166 2.98 -6.23 -15.49
N TYR A 167 2.47 -6.05 -14.28
CA TYR A 167 1.91 -4.77 -13.81
C TYR A 167 2.00 -4.68 -12.29
N ALA A 168 1.73 -3.49 -11.74
CA ALA A 168 1.71 -3.25 -10.29
C ALA A 168 2.98 -3.78 -9.61
N HIS A 169 4.12 -3.14 -9.90
CA HIS A 169 5.44 -3.52 -9.41
C HIS A 169 5.51 -3.46 -7.87
N ALA A 170 5.49 -4.61 -7.22
CA ALA A 170 5.31 -4.78 -5.77
C ALA A 170 6.61 -4.63 -4.96
N MET A 171 7.49 -3.70 -5.34
CA MET A 171 8.77 -3.47 -4.67
C MET A 171 8.62 -2.69 -3.36
N GLY A 172 8.90 -3.37 -2.25
CA GLY A 172 8.80 -2.82 -0.90
C GLY A 172 7.40 -2.31 -0.60
N ASN A 173 7.32 -1.10 -0.05
CA ASN A 173 6.04 -0.44 0.22
C ASN A 173 5.44 0.15 -1.07
N SER A 174 4.79 -0.70 -1.87
CA SER A 174 4.26 -0.35 -3.19
C SER A 174 2.78 -0.74 -3.36
N PHE A 175 2.32 -1.07 -4.56
CA PHE A 175 0.97 -1.56 -4.86
C PHE A 175 -0.14 -0.50 -4.73
N GLY A 176 0.23 0.78 -4.67
CA GLY A 176 -0.68 1.91 -4.76
C GLY A 176 -1.32 2.00 -6.14
N GLY A 177 -2.62 2.25 -6.18
CA GLY A 177 -3.39 2.33 -7.42
C GLY A 177 -3.86 0.98 -7.98
N PHE A 178 -3.58 -0.15 -7.30
CA PHE A 178 -3.96 -1.48 -7.78
C PHE A 178 -5.47 -1.62 -8.08
N ALA A 179 -6.32 -1.01 -7.25
CA ALA A 179 -7.77 -1.00 -7.43
C ALA A 179 -8.20 -0.39 -8.78
N LYS A 180 -7.42 0.54 -9.36
CA LYS A 180 -7.72 1.14 -10.67
C LYS A 180 -7.61 0.13 -11.80
N TYR A 181 -6.61 -0.75 -11.77
CA TYR A 181 -6.47 -1.82 -12.76
C TYR A 181 -7.67 -2.75 -12.69
N TRP A 182 -8.04 -3.19 -11.49
CA TRP A 182 -9.16 -4.12 -11.29
C TRP A 182 -10.52 -3.54 -11.66
N GLN A 183 -10.71 -2.24 -11.44
CA GLN A 183 -11.89 -1.55 -11.96
C GLN A 183 -11.90 -1.58 -13.50
N ALA A 184 -10.78 -1.22 -14.15
CA ALA A 184 -10.68 -1.25 -15.60
C ALA A 184 -10.84 -2.67 -16.20
N PHE A 185 -10.30 -3.70 -15.55
CA PHE A 185 -10.45 -5.10 -15.97
C PHE A 185 -11.92 -5.55 -15.94
N ARG A 186 -12.68 -5.11 -14.94
CA ARG A 186 -14.13 -5.42 -14.86
C ARG A 186 -14.96 -4.61 -15.85
N ASP A 187 -14.58 -3.36 -16.11
CA ASP A 187 -15.34 -2.45 -16.97
C ASP A 187 -15.15 -2.70 -18.47
N HIS A 188 -14.04 -3.35 -18.87
CA HIS A 188 -13.69 -3.51 -20.28
C HIS A 188 -13.44 -4.99 -20.64
N PRO A 189 -14.31 -5.65 -21.42
CA PRO A 189 -14.21 -7.07 -21.73
C PRO A 189 -12.88 -7.54 -22.36
N ARG A 190 -12.19 -6.65 -23.10
CA ARG A 190 -10.90 -6.95 -23.73
C ARG A 190 -9.70 -6.73 -22.79
N LEU A 191 -9.89 -6.11 -21.62
CA LEU A 191 -8.86 -6.02 -20.59
C LEU A 191 -8.99 -7.23 -19.65
N GLN A 192 -8.32 -8.33 -19.97
CA GLN A 192 -8.54 -9.62 -19.31
C GLN A 192 -7.58 -9.86 -18.14
N GLY A 193 -7.16 -8.78 -17.46
CA GLY A 193 -6.28 -8.84 -16.29
C GLY A 193 -4.79 -8.68 -16.63
N GLY A 194 -3.95 -9.32 -15.82
CA GLY A 194 -2.50 -9.28 -15.96
C GLY A 194 -1.78 -10.05 -14.85
N PHE A 195 -0.45 -10.08 -14.92
CA PHE A 195 0.41 -10.74 -13.93
C PHE A 195 1.12 -9.69 -13.07
N VAL A 196 0.91 -9.74 -11.75
CA VAL A 196 1.61 -8.87 -10.81
C VAL A 196 3.10 -9.16 -10.84
N TRP A 197 3.95 -8.13 -10.79
CA TRP A 197 5.39 -8.30 -10.65
C TRP A 197 5.85 -8.01 -9.21
N ASP A 198 6.30 -8.99 -8.44
CA ASP A 198 6.17 -10.43 -8.64
C ASP A 198 5.81 -11.13 -7.31
N TRP A 199 5.87 -12.46 -7.26
CA TRP A 199 5.41 -13.26 -6.13
C TRP A 199 6.27 -13.19 -4.86
N VAL A 200 7.61 -13.19 -4.96
CA VAL A 200 8.46 -13.45 -3.79
C VAL A 200 9.82 -12.76 -3.86
N ASP A 201 10.24 -12.20 -2.72
CA ASP A 201 11.49 -11.50 -2.63
C ASP A 201 12.68 -12.40 -2.95
N GLN A 202 13.58 -11.95 -3.84
CA GLN A 202 14.78 -12.70 -4.20
C GLN A 202 15.98 -12.33 -3.30
N ALA A 203 15.72 -12.21 -1.99
CA ALA A 203 16.76 -12.03 -0.99
C ALA A 203 17.30 -13.37 -0.50
N LEU A 204 18.61 -13.43 -0.22
CA LEU A 204 19.28 -14.64 0.25
C LEU A 204 19.63 -14.53 1.72
N THR A 205 19.55 -15.64 2.45
CA THR A 205 19.98 -15.66 3.85
C THR A 205 21.51 -15.54 3.94
N LYS A 206 21.98 -14.59 4.73
CA LYS A 206 23.38 -14.44 5.14
C LYS A 206 23.43 -14.30 6.66
N ASN A 207 24.57 -14.62 7.27
CA ASN A 207 24.78 -14.47 8.70
C ASN A 207 25.62 -13.23 8.97
N ASP A 208 25.27 -12.47 10.02
CA ASP A 208 26.09 -11.39 10.56
C ASP A 208 27.32 -11.94 11.32
N GLU A 209 28.16 -11.04 11.84
CA GLU A 209 29.37 -11.41 12.61
C GLU A 209 29.06 -12.20 13.89
N ASN A 210 27.84 -12.10 14.41
CA ASN A 210 27.38 -12.81 15.62
C ASN A 210 26.69 -14.14 15.30
N GLY A 211 26.52 -14.48 14.01
CA GLY A 211 25.86 -15.69 13.55
C GLY A 211 24.34 -15.57 13.38
N ASN A 212 23.75 -14.37 13.51
CA ASN A 212 22.33 -14.16 13.29
C ASN A 212 22.03 -14.10 11.79
N ALA A 213 20.98 -14.79 11.36
CA ALA A 213 20.52 -14.77 9.98
C ALA A 213 19.82 -13.44 9.64
N PHE A 214 20.10 -12.92 8.44
CA PHE A 214 19.40 -11.79 7.84
C PHE A 214 19.19 -12.01 6.34
N TRP A 215 18.29 -11.24 5.73
CA TRP A 215 18.08 -11.26 4.28
C TRP A 215 18.99 -10.23 3.60
N ALA A 216 19.87 -10.74 2.74
CA ALA A 216 20.85 -10.01 1.97
C ALA A 216 20.37 -9.83 0.52
N TYR A 217 20.80 -8.75 -0.12
CA TYR A 217 20.48 -8.42 -1.51
C TYR A 217 21.75 -8.03 -2.29
N GLY A 218 21.59 -7.54 -3.53
CA GLY A 218 22.70 -7.27 -4.45
C GLY A 218 23.82 -6.41 -3.84
N GLY A 219 25.06 -6.85 -3.97
CA GLY A 219 26.26 -6.23 -3.39
C GLY A 219 26.72 -6.82 -2.06
N ASP A 220 25.87 -7.52 -1.30
CA ASP A 220 26.23 -8.07 0.01
C ASP A 220 27.17 -9.28 -0.06
N PHE A 221 27.29 -9.90 -1.23
CA PHE A 221 28.19 -11.02 -1.48
C PHE A 221 29.50 -10.60 -2.16
N GLY A 222 29.74 -9.29 -2.28
CA GLY A 222 30.93 -8.74 -2.95
C GLY A 222 30.84 -8.73 -4.48
N ASP A 223 29.68 -9.04 -5.03
CA ASP A 223 29.36 -9.02 -6.45
C ASP A 223 29.51 -7.60 -7.06
N LYS A 224 30.03 -7.55 -8.30
CA LYS A 224 30.26 -6.32 -9.08
C LYS A 224 29.76 -6.51 -10.53
N PRO A 225 29.24 -5.48 -11.21
CA PRO A 225 29.00 -4.12 -10.71
C PRO A 225 28.00 -4.14 -9.55
N LYS A 226 28.20 -3.29 -8.53
CA LYS A 226 27.18 -3.07 -7.52
C LYS A 226 25.98 -2.49 -8.27
N ARG A 227 25.00 -3.32 -8.65
CA ARG A 227 23.68 -2.77 -8.98
C ARG A 227 23.14 -2.32 -7.63
N PRO A 228 23.06 -1.01 -7.35
CA PRO A 228 22.48 -0.56 -6.10
C PRO A 228 21.06 -1.08 -6.08
N ALA A 229 20.63 -1.60 -4.94
CA ALA A 229 19.24 -1.67 -4.47
C ALA A 229 18.12 -1.61 -5.54
N VAL A 230 18.26 -2.30 -6.68
CA VAL A 230 17.13 -2.92 -7.37
C VAL A 230 16.84 -4.13 -6.49
N LEU A 231 16.39 -3.82 -5.27
CA LEU A 231 16.02 -4.80 -4.29
C LEU A 231 14.92 -5.62 -4.95
N PRO A 232 15.08 -6.94 -4.99
CA PRO A 232 13.99 -7.79 -5.42
C PRO A 232 13.01 -7.91 -4.26
N GLU A 233 12.46 -6.79 -3.78
CA GLU A 233 11.26 -6.80 -2.94
C GLU A 233 10.04 -6.92 -3.85
N ARG A 234 9.03 -7.68 -3.42
CA ARG A 234 7.95 -8.30 -4.20
C ARG A 234 6.71 -8.46 -3.31
N ALA A 235 5.71 -9.24 -3.73
CA ALA A 235 4.44 -9.39 -2.99
C ALA A 235 4.56 -10.16 -1.65
N GLY A 236 5.70 -10.79 -1.35
CA GLY A 236 5.93 -11.49 -0.09
C GLY A 236 7.41 -11.75 0.20
N PHE A 237 7.72 -11.87 1.49
CA PHE A 237 9.07 -12.10 2.00
C PHE A 237 9.65 -13.45 1.53
N PRO A 238 10.98 -13.66 1.60
CA PRO A 238 11.63 -14.89 1.15
C PRO A 238 11.10 -16.17 1.83
N ASP A 239 10.60 -16.05 3.06
CA ASP A 239 10.02 -17.14 3.85
C ASP A 239 8.51 -17.38 3.58
N ARG A 240 7.92 -16.62 2.63
CA ARG A 240 6.49 -16.60 2.26
C ARG A 240 5.58 -15.94 3.31
N THR A 241 6.14 -15.19 4.25
CA THR A 241 5.36 -14.24 5.04
C THR A 241 4.80 -13.16 4.11
N PRO A 242 3.49 -12.87 4.11
CA PRO A 242 2.88 -11.95 3.15
C PRO A 242 3.24 -10.49 3.46
N HIS A 243 3.52 -9.70 2.42
CA HIS A 243 3.51 -8.24 2.55
C HIS A 243 2.06 -7.73 2.68
N PRO A 244 1.84 -6.53 3.26
CA PRO A 244 0.52 -5.92 3.32
C PRO A 244 -0.17 -5.82 1.94
N ALA A 245 0.60 -5.59 0.88
CA ALA A 245 0.13 -5.52 -0.50
C ALA A 245 -0.62 -6.78 -0.98
N LEU A 246 -0.28 -7.97 -0.45
CA LEU A 246 -0.93 -9.21 -0.87
C LEU A 246 -2.42 -9.26 -0.50
N TYR A 247 -2.81 -8.58 0.57
CA TYR A 247 -4.21 -8.49 0.99
C TYR A 247 -5.00 -7.50 0.12
N GLU A 248 -4.35 -6.42 -0.35
CA GLU A 248 -4.93 -5.54 -1.38
C GLU A 248 -5.17 -6.32 -2.68
N ALA A 249 -4.22 -7.19 -3.05
CA ALA A 249 -4.36 -8.09 -4.19
C ALA A 249 -5.59 -9.00 -4.02
N GLN A 250 -5.67 -9.71 -2.89
CA GLN A 250 -6.78 -10.60 -2.56
C GLN A 250 -8.13 -9.87 -2.65
N ARG A 251 -8.23 -8.67 -2.08
CA ARG A 251 -9.46 -7.87 -2.07
C ARG A 251 -9.90 -7.47 -3.47
N ALA A 252 -8.99 -6.97 -4.30
CA ALA A 252 -9.34 -6.51 -5.64
C ALA A 252 -9.64 -7.70 -6.59
N GLN A 253 -8.96 -8.83 -6.38
CA GLN A 253 -9.08 -10.08 -7.15
C GLN A 253 -10.27 -10.96 -6.79
N GLN A 254 -11.02 -10.63 -5.74
CA GLN A 254 -12.08 -11.51 -5.25
C GLN A 254 -13.14 -11.85 -6.31
N PHE A 255 -13.60 -13.10 -6.31
CA PHE A 255 -14.57 -13.64 -7.26
C PHE A 255 -16.03 -13.35 -6.89
N PHE A 256 -16.27 -12.62 -5.79
CA PHE A 256 -17.60 -12.15 -5.41
C PHE A 256 -17.59 -10.64 -5.31
N THR A 257 -18.41 -9.98 -6.11
CA THR A 257 -18.62 -8.54 -6.02
C THR A 257 -19.91 -8.25 -5.28
N PHE A 258 -19.95 -7.10 -4.61
CA PHE A 258 -21.07 -6.74 -3.76
C PHE A 258 -21.60 -5.36 -4.12
N ARG A 259 -22.93 -5.20 -4.02
CA ARG A 259 -23.59 -3.90 -4.14
C ARG A 259 -24.64 -3.76 -3.05
N LEU A 260 -24.62 -2.64 -2.34
CA LEU A 260 -25.71 -2.26 -1.45
C LEU A 260 -26.90 -1.78 -2.30
N ALA A 261 -27.87 -2.67 -2.52
CA ALA A 261 -28.98 -2.44 -3.44
C ALA A 261 -30.11 -1.59 -2.82
N SER A 262 -30.26 -1.63 -1.50
CA SER A 262 -31.25 -0.85 -0.75
C SER A 262 -30.84 -0.74 0.72
N THR A 263 -31.18 0.37 1.37
CA THR A 263 -30.99 0.60 2.82
C THR A 263 -32.29 0.50 3.62
N SER A 264 -33.45 0.52 2.96
CA SER A 264 -34.76 0.32 3.60
C SER A 264 -35.75 -0.33 2.61
N PRO A 265 -35.99 -1.66 2.68
CA PRO A 265 -35.29 -2.63 3.53
C PRO A 265 -33.80 -2.77 3.17
N LEU A 266 -32.97 -3.26 4.10
CA LEU A 266 -31.54 -3.45 3.86
C LEU A 266 -31.32 -4.68 2.95
N VAL A 267 -30.78 -4.46 1.75
CA VAL A 267 -30.58 -5.51 0.74
C VAL A 267 -29.18 -5.42 0.15
N VAL A 268 -28.42 -6.50 0.27
CA VAL A 268 -27.12 -6.69 -0.40
C VAL A 268 -27.30 -7.58 -1.61
N GLU A 269 -26.72 -7.16 -2.72
CA GLU A 269 -26.61 -7.94 -3.94
C GLU A 269 -25.20 -8.52 -4.04
N VAL A 270 -25.10 -9.84 -4.21
CA VAL A 270 -23.83 -10.57 -4.38
C VAL A 270 -23.81 -11.12 -5.79
N GLN A 271 -22.76 -10.82 -6.56
CA GLN A 271 -22.55 -11.35 -7.90
C GLN A 271 -21.32 -12.27 -7.89
N SER A 272 -21.41 -13.39 -8.62
CA SER A 272 -20.28 -14.30 -8.81
C SER A 272 -19.55 -14.00 -10.12
N ASP A 273 -18.25 -13.76 -10.04
CA ASP A 273 -17.36 -13.63 -11.19
C ASP A 273 -16.77 -15.00 -11.60
N TYR A 274 -17.19 -16.11 -10.98
CA TYR A 274 -16.83 -17.45 -11.46
C TYR A 274 -17.43 -17.72 -12.83
N LEU A 275 -16.70 -18.46 -13.66
CA LEU A 275 -17.10 -18.80 -15.03
C LEU A 275 -17.69 -20.22 -15.16
N PHE A 276 -17.34 -21.13 -14.24
CA PHE A 276 -17.63 -22.57 -14.41
C PHE A 276 -18.34 -23.23 -13.23
N ARG A 277 -18.13 -22.75 -12.00
CA ARG A 277 -18.68 -23.37 -10.79
C ARG A 277 -19.77 -22.53 -10.15
N ASP A 278 -20.78 -23.21 -9.63
CA ASP A 278 -21.73 -22.63 -8.70
C ASP A 278 -21.07 -22.40 -7.32
N THR A 279 -21.75 -21.64 -6.46
CA THR A 279 -21.43 -21.58 -5.03
C THR A 279 -21.89 -22.85 -4.33
N ASP A 280 -20.98 -23.81 -4.16
CA ASP A 280 -21.20 -25.08 -3.47
C ASP A 280 -20.43 -25.18 -2.13
N ASN A 281 -19.65 -24.16 -1.80
CA ASN A 281 -18.85 -24.10 -0.58
C ASN A 281 -18.75 -22.67 -0.05
N GLU A 282 -19.77 -21.83 -0.26
CA GLU A 282 -19.71 -20.42 0.13
C GLU A 282 -20.89 -20.03 1.02
N ARG A 283 -20.58 -19.27 2.08
CA ARG A 283 -21.56 -18.61 2.93
C ARG A 283 -21.21 -17.13 3.05
N LEU A 284 -22.22 -16.28 2.95
CA LEU A 284 -22.11 -14.87 3.32
C LEU A 284 -22.28 -14.75 4.82
N ARG A 285 -21.26 -14.25 5.52
CA ARG A 285 -21.41 -13.72 6.89
C ARG A 285 -21.57 -12.23 6.81
N TRP A 286 -22.49 -11.69 7.60
CA TRP A 286 -22.69 -10.26 7.72
C TRP A 286 -22.71 -9.83 9.17
N SER A 287 -22.27 -8.61 9.43
CA SER A 287 -22.41 -7.97 10.74
C SER A 287 -22.70 -6.49 10.59
N ILE A 288 -23.58 -5.97 11.43
CA ILE A 288 -23.81 -4.54 11.60
C ILE A 288 -23.10 -4.16 12.89
N ALA A 289 -22.11 -3.28 12.80
CA ALA A 289 -21.28 -2.88 13.94
C ALA A 289 -21.25 -1.36 14.10
N ARG A 290 -21.24 -0.89 15.34
CA ARG A 290 -21.03 0.52 15.70
C ARG A 290 -19.64 0.68 16.29
N ASP A 291 -18.76 1.39 15.59
CA ASP A 291 -17.36 1.58 16.00
C ASP A 291 -16.65 0.28 16.48
N GLY A 292 -16.94 -0.84 15.80
CA GLY A 292 -16.40 -2.17 16.09
C GLY A 292 -17.26 -3.05 17.01
N GLU A 293 -18.24 -2.49 17.72
CA GLU A 293 -19.17 -3.27 18.56
C GLU A 293 -20.31 -3.85 17.70
N VAL A 294 -20.43 -5.17 17.67
CA VAL A 294 -21.45 -5.86 16.84
C VAL A 294 -22.84 -5.70 17.45
N LEU A 295 -23.74 -5.08 16.69
CA LEU A 295 -25.16 -4.88 17.05
C LEU A 295 -26.05 -6.03 16.55
N ALA A 296 -25.74 -6.57 15.37
CA ALA A 296 -26.42 -7.72 14.78
C ALA A 296 -25.46 -8.45 13.84
N SER A 297 -25.66 -9.76 13.66
CA SER A 297 -24.92 -10.55 12.70
C SER A 297 -25.75 -11.75 12.24
N GLY A 298 -25.35 -12.34 11.13
CA GLY A 298 -25.99 -13.53 10.59
C GLY A 298 -25.16 -14.17 9.48
N GLU A 299 -25.66 -15.31 9.00
CA GLU A 299 -25.03 -16.08 7.93
C GLU A 299 -26.08 -16.59 6.96
N ILE A 300 -25.80 -16.50 5.66
CA ILE A 300 -26.68 -16.92 4.59
C ILE A 300 -25.87 -17.80 3.62
N ALA A 301 -26.38 -18.99 3.30
CA ALA A 301 -25.80 -19.81 2.24
C ALA A 301 -25.94 -19.12 0.89
N LEU A 302 -24.86 -19.09 0.10
CA LEU A 302 -24.91 -18.59 -1.26
C LEU A 302 -25.31 -19.72 -2.22
N CYS A 303 -26.22 -19.40 -3.12
CA CYS A 303 -26.73 -20.27 -4.17
C CYS A 303 -26.74 -19.50 -5.49
N ILE A 304 -25.55 -19.21 -6.00
CA ILE A 304 -25.30 -18.37 -7.17
C ILE A 304 -24.66 -19.24 -8.25
N ALA A 305 -25.27 -19.24 -9.43
CA ALA A 305 -24.68 -19.84 -10.63
C ALA A 305 -23.47 -19.02 -11.13
N PRO A 306 -22.57 -19.58 -11.96
CA PRO A 306 -21.51 -18.80 -12.59
C PRO A 306 -22.07 -17.55 -13.27
N GLN A 307 -21.44 -16.39 -13.08
CA GLN A 307 -21.90 -15.08 -13.58
C GLN A 307 -23.27 -14.62 -13.05
N GLY A 308 -23.86 -15.35 -12.10
CA GLY A 308 -25.16 -15.08 -11.53
C GLY A 308 -25.12 -14.03 -10.41
N THR A 309 -26.30 -13.67 -9.93
CA THR A 309 -26.50 -12.70 -8.85
C THR A 309 -27.54 -13.21 -7.87
N GLN A 310 -27.34 -12.95 -6.58
CA GLN A 310 -28.30 -13.23 -5.52
C GLN A 310 -28.52 -11.98 -4.66
N ARG A 311 -29.78 -11.61 -4.44
CA ARG A 311 -30.17 -10.50 -3.56
C ARG A 311 -30.56 -11.05 -2.20
N LEU A 312 -29.99 -10.47 -1.15
CA LEU A 312 -30.08 -10.94 0.22
C LEU A 312 -30.64 -9.82 1.10
N ALA A 313 -31.81 -10.06 1.67
CA ALA A 313 -32.35 -9.18 2.71
C ALA A 313 -31.57 -9.42 4.01
N ILE A 314 -31.16 -8.33 4.66
CA ILE A 314 -30.48 -8.36 5.95
C ILE A 314 -31.43 -7.77 6.99
N ASP A 315 -31.66 -8.51 8.06
CA ASP A 315 -32.49 -8.06 9.17
C ASP A 315 -31.73 -7.03 10.00
N GLN A 316 -31.92 -5.76 9.64
CA GLN A 316 -31.34 -4.63 10.35
C GLN A 316 -32.12 -4.32 11.64
N PRO A 317 -31.48 -4.30 12.82
CA PRO A 317 -32.13 -3.86 14.04
C PRO A 317 -32.43 -2.35 14.00
N ALA A 318 -33.44 -1.91 14.75
CA ALA A 318 -33.70 -0.49 14.94
C ALA A 318 -32.46 0.17 15.58
N LEU A 319 -31.88 1.16 14.89
CA LEU A 319 -30.69 1.87 15.36
C LEU A 319 -31.09 3.03 16.27
N ALA A 320 -30.67 2.98 17.54
CA ALA A 320 -30.84 4.08 18.48
C ALA A 320 -29.83 5.22 18.20
N ALA A 321 -30.19 6.44 18.58
CA ALA A 321 -29.25 7.57 18.62
C ALA A 321 -28.18 7.29 19.69
N SER A 322 -26.95 7.00 19.28
CA SER A 322 -25.81 6.84 20.18
C SER A 322 -24.51 7.20 19.45
N PRO A 323 -23.41 7.49 20.17
CA PRO A 323 -22.16 7.88 19.55
C PRO A 323 -21.62 6.81 18.60
N GLY A 324 -20.92 7.25 17.56
CA GLY A 324 -20.19 6.36 16.66
C GLY A 324 -20.87 6.11 15.31
N GLU A 325 -20.07 5.62 14.36
CA GLU A 325 -20.55 5.30 13.02
C GLU A 325 -20.99 3.84 12.95
N VAL A 326 -22.08 3.58 12.23
CA VAL A 326 -22.60 2.22 12.02
C VAL A 326 -22.15 1.74 10.65
N TRP A 327 -21.64 0.52 10.59
CA TRP A 327 -21.10 -0.11 9.38
C TRP A 327 -21.74 -1.49 9.18
N LEU A 328 -22.13 -1.77 7.93
CA LEU A 328 -22.42 -3.11 7.46
C LEU A 328 -21.13 -3.74 6.95
N ASN A 329 -20.72 -4.86 7.53
CA ASN A 329 -19.65 -5.70 7.05
C ASN A 329 -20.25 -6.94 6.38
N VAL A 330 -19.68 -7.34 5.26
CA VAL A 330 -19.98 -8.62 4.63
C VAL A 330 -18.70 -9.35 4.28
N GLU A 331 -18.70 -10.66 4.44
CA GLU A 331 -17.60 -11.52 4.00
C GLU A 331 -18.14 -12.83 3.45
N VAL A 332 -17.48 -13.36 2.43
CA VAL A 332 -17.73 -14.72 1.94
C VAL A 332 -16.65 -15.62 2.49
N VAL A 333 -17.09 -16.69 3.14
CA VAL A 333 -16.23 -17.71 3.73
C VAL A 333 -16.52 -19.07 3.12
N GLN A 334 -15.50 -19.91 3.10
CA GLN A 334 -15.58 -21.30 2.68
C GLN A 334 -15.70 -22.22 3.89
N PRO A 335 -16.90 -22.77 4.22
CA PRO A 335 -17.07 -23.51 5.48
C PRO A 335 -16.26 -24.80 5.52
N ARG A 336 -16.04 -25.46 4.38
CA ARG A 336 -15.25 -26.69 4.29
C ARG A 336 -13.86 -26.40 3.73
N ALA A 337 -12.85 -27.08 4.27
CA ALA A 337 -11.50 -27.06 3.72
C ALA A 337 -11.47 -27.58 2.28
N THR A 338 -10.54 -27.07 1.49
CA THR A 338 -10.23 -27.53 0.13
C THR A 338 -8.78 -28.00 0.07
N PRO A 339 -8.29 -28.56 -1.05
CA PRO A 339 -6.87 -28.88 -1.20
C PRO A 339 -5.93 -27.68 -1.00
N TRP A 340 -6.42 -26.43 -1.13
CA TRP A 340 -5.62 -25.21 -1.04
C TRP A 340 -6.04 -24.24 0.06
N SER A 341 -7.18 -24.45 0.74
CA SER A 341 -7.67 -23.57 1.80
C SER A 341 -8.12 -24.36 3.03
N ARG A 342 -7.95 -23.76 4.21
CA ARG A 342 -8.49 -24.31 5.46
C ARG A 342 -10.01 -24.09 5.52
N GLU A 343 -10.68 -24.77 6.44
CA GLU A 343 -12.07 -24.44 6.76
C GLU A 343 -12.21 -22.98 7.19
N ASN A 344 -13.37 -22.40 6.91
CA ASN A 344 -13.70 -20.99 7.13
C ASN A 344 -12.74 -19.99 6.46
N HIS A 345 -12.07 -20.38 5.37
CA HIS A 345 -11.23 -19.45 4.62
C HIS A 345 -12.07 -18.32 4.02
N ARG A 346 -11.71 -17.08 4.35
CA ARG A 346 -12.33 -15.86 3.82
C ARG A 346 -11.79 -15.58 2.41
N CYS A 347 -12.67 -15.57 1.40
CA CYS A 347 -12.29 -15.36 0.02
C CYS A 347 -12.75 -14.02 -0.58
N ALA A 348 -13.73 -13.34 0.05
CA ALA A 348 -14.19 -12.02 -0.39
C ALA A 348 -14.75 -11.22 0.79
N TRP A 349 -14.73 -9.89 0.70
CA TRP A 349 -15.40 -9.03 1.67
C TRP A 349 -15.71 -7.64 1.14
N ASP A 350 -16.57 -6.92 1.86
CA ASP A 350 -16.83 -5.51 1.63
C ASP A 350 -17.45 -4.83 2.88
N GLN A 351 -17.58 -3.51 2.82
CA GLN A 351 -18.14 -2.71 3.89
C GLN A 351 -18.86 -1.45 3.40
N TRP A 352 -19.97 -1.07 4.06
CA TRP A 352 -20.66 0.20 3.82
C TRP A 352 -21.05 0.90 5.12
N PRO A 353 -20.98 2.25 5.16
CA PRO A 353 -21.58 3.00 6.25
C PRO A 353 -23.11 2.90 6.15
N LEU A 354 -23.77 2.71 7.30
CA LEU A 354 -25.22 2.75 7.42
C LEU A 354 -25.66 4.05 8.09
N ALA A 355 -26.80 4.58 7.65
CA ALA A 355 -27.41 5.73 8.29
C ALA A 355 -27.86 5.37 9.72
N ALA A 356 -27.48 6.20 10.69
CA ALA A 356 -27.93 6.12 12.07
C ALA A 356 -28.46 7.49 12.52
N PRO A 357 -29.40 7.55 13.48
CA PRO A 357 -29.84 8.82 14.04
C PRO A 357 -28.67 9.60 14.64
N LEU A 358 -28.68 10.92 14.43
CA LEU A 358 -27.68 11.81 15.02
C LEU A 358 -27.73 11.73 16.55
N TYR A 359 -26.57 11.47 17.15
CA TYR A 359 -26.39 11.51 18.59
C TYR A 359 -25.93 12.89 19.03
N ILE A 360 -26.67 13.50 19.95
CA ILE A 360 -26.29 14.74 20.60
C ILE A 360 -25.65 14.34 21.93
N PRO A 361 -24.32 14.54 22.11
CA PRO A 361 -23.69 14.28 23.39
C PRO A 361 -24.30 15.19 24.45
N PRO A 362 -24.55 14.69 25.68
CA PRO A 362 -25.03 15.52 26.76
C PRO A 362 -24.04 16.64 27.05
N SER A 363 -24.55 17.82 27.41
CA SER A 363 -23.69 18.92 27.86
C SER A 363 -22.90 18.46 29.09
N LYS A 364 -21.58 18.56 29.03
CA LYS A 364 -20.75 18.28 30.19
C LYS A 364 -20.77 19.47 31.16
N PRO A 365 -20.74 19.23 32.48
CA PRO A 365 -20.56 20.29 33.45
C PRO A 365 -19.19 20.94 33.27
N LYS A 366 -19.10 22.25 33.52
CA LYS A 366 -17.82 22.97 33.46
C LYS A 366 -16.85 22.44 34.51
N GLY A 367 -15.63 22.15 34.08
CA GLY A 367 -14.52 21.77 34.94
C GLY A 367 -13.80 22.98 35.52
N ASN A 368 -12.63 22.72 36.12
CA ASN A 368 -11.73 23.79 36.56
C ASN A 368 -10.85 24.21 35.38
N ALA A 369 -10.76 25.51 35.13
CA ALA A 369 -9.89 26.01 34.07
C ALA A 369 -8.42 25.61 34.33
N PRO A 370 -7.66 25.28 33.27
CA PRO A 370 -6.21 25.13 33.37
C PRO A 370 -5.56 26.46 33.76
N VAL A 371 -4.42 26.41 34.44
CA VAL A 371 -3.66 27.59 34.88
C VAL A 371 -2.45 27.78 33.97
N LEU A 372 -2.40 28.93 33.29
CA LEU A 372 -1.25 29.39 32.51
C LEU A 372 -0.28 30.21 33.37
N VAL A 373 1.00 29.85 33.31
CA VAL A 373 2.13 30.61 33.88
C VAL A 373 3.11 30.92 32.77
N THR A 374 3.32 32.22 32.53
CA THR A 374 4.29 32.71 31.54
C THR A 374 5.63 32.94 32.22
N ARG A 375 6.69 32.31 31.70
CA ARG A 375 8.09 32.59 32.06
C ARG A 375 8.84 33.15 30.85
N ASP A 376 10.09 33.56 31.06
CA ASP A 376 10.92 34.16 30.00
C ASP A 376 11.23 33.15 28.89
N ASP A 377 11.53 31.90 29.26
CA ASP A 377 11.96 30.83 28.35
C ASP A 377 10.82 29.88 27.95
N ARG A 378 9.73 29.82 28.72
CA ARG A 378 8.64 28.85 28.49
C ARG A 378 7.26 29.33 28.93
N LEU A 379 6.23 28.68 28.40
CA LEU A 379 4.84 28.80 28.81
C LEU A 379 4.45 27.48 29.47
N GLU A 380 4.02 27.55 30.73
CA GLU A 380 3.62 26.37 31.50
C GLU A 380 2.11 26.40 31.68
N ILE A 381 1.42 25.34 31.25
CA ILE A 381 -0.02 25.18 31.50
C ILE A 381 -0.20 23.99 32.42
N THR A 382 -0.93 24.16 33.52
CA THR A 382 -1.16 23.09 34.51
C THR A 382 -2.65 22.85 34.68
N HIS A 383 -3.05 21.58 34.63
CA HIS A 383 -4.41 21.16 34.97
C HIS A 383 -4.35 19.84 35.76
N ARG A 384 -4.78 19.89 37.02
CA ARG A 384 -4.70 18.76 37.97
C ARG A 384 -3.26 18.22 38.05
N HIS A 385 -3.04 16.98 37.60
CA HIS A 385 -1.72 16.32 37.62
C HIS A 385 -0.93 16.47 36.31
N GLN A 386 -1.52 17.12 35.30
CA GLN A 386 -0.91 17.32 33.99
C GLN A 386 -0.26 18.70 33.87
N GLN A 387 0.88 18.74 33.19
CA GLN A 387 1.61 19.98 32.89
C GLN A 387 2.10 19.96 31.44
N TRP A 388 1.73 20.96 30.66
CA TRP A 388 2.21 21.19 29.29
C TRP A 388 3.26 22.30 29.30
N LEU A 389 4.38 22.06 28.60
CA LEU A 389 5.52 22.97 28.54
C LEU A 389 5.75 23.38 27.09
N PHE A 390 5.46 24.64 26.75
CA PHE A 390 5.78 25.20 25.45
C PHE A 390 7.06 26.04 25.56
N ASP A 391 8.06 25.72 24.76
CA ASP A 391 9.31 26.48 24.71
C ASP A 391 9.10 27.76 23.89
N ARG A 392 9.51 28.92 24.41
CA ARG A 392 9.26 30.22 23.75
C ARG A 392 10.26 30.57 22.65
N VAL A 393 11.39 29.86 22.60
CA VAL A 393 12.43 30.08 21.57
C VAL A 393 12.08 29.32 20.30
N SER A 394 11.71 28.05 20.45
CA SER A 394 11.30 27.16 19.36
C SER A 394 9.82 27.24 19.04
N GLY A 395 8.96 27.56 20.02
CA GLY A 395 7.51 27.58 19.88
C GLY A 395 6.86 26.19 19.81
N HIS A 396 7.57 25.13 20.21
CA HIS A 396 7.03 23.77 20.22
C HIS A 396 6.54 23.39 21.63
N LEU A 397 5.56 22.46 21.68
CA LEU A 397 5.29 21.71 22.91
C LEU A 397 6.49 20.81 23.17
N SER A 398 7.37 21.24 24.06
CA SER A 398 8.67 20.61 24.34
C SER A 398 8.62 19.59 25.46
N GLY A 399 7.57 19.62 26.28
CA GLY A 399 7.32 18.63 27.33
C GLY A 399 5.84 18.52 27.68
N TRP A 400 5.46 17.33 28.14
CA TRP A 400 4.16 17.04 28.71
C TRP A 400 4.34 16.06 29.85
N ARG A 401 4.07 16.52 31.06
CA ARG A 401 4.20 15.73 32.29
C ARG A 401 2.86 15.30 32.82
N ASN A 402 2.82 14.12 33.40
CA ASN A 402 1.69 13.64 34.18
C ASN A 402 2.19 13.02 35.48
N ARG A 403 1.67 13.51 36.63
CA ARG A 403 2.14 13.18 37.98
C ARG A 403 3.67 13.34 38.13
N GLY A 404 4.23 14.36 37.47
CA GLY A 404 5.66 14.68 37.49
C GLY A 404 6.54 13.87 36.53
N ALA A 405 6.03 12.81 35.89
CA ALA A 405 6.78 12.02 34.91
C ALA A 405 6.66 12.63 33.51
N GLU A 406 7.79 12.75 32.79
CA GLU A 406 7.82 13.21 31.40
C GLU A 406 7.27 12.13 30.47
N THR A 407 6.41 12.54 29.52
CA THR A 407 5.76 11.61 28.58
C THR A 407 6.22 11.79 27.14
N LEU A 408 6.93 12.88 26.84
CA LEU A 408 7.54 13.16 25.54
C LEU A 408 9.07 13.15 25.68
N LEU A 409 9.76 12.45 24.78
CA LEU A 409 11.23 12.48 24.70
C LEU A 409 11.73 13.53 23.71
N THR A 410 10.89 13.90 22.74
CA THR A 410 11.15 14.99 21.80
C THR A 410 9.97 15.95 21.74
N PRO A 411 10.18 17.21 21.32
CA PRO A 411 9.09 18.14 21.09
C PRO A 411 8.11 17.65 20.02
N LEU A 412 6.84 18.04 20.13
CA LEU A 412 5.85 17.85 19.06
C LEU A 412 6.09 18.86 17.94
N THR A 413 6.54 18.39 16.77
CA THR A 413 6.88 19.25 15.62
C THR A 413 6.08 18.90 14.38
N ASP A 414 5.98 19.83 13.42
CA ASP A 414 5.45 19.50 12.08
C ASP A 414 6.31 18.43 11.41
N ASN A 415 5.70 17.65 10.53
CA ASN A 415 6.35 16.64 9.71
C ASN A 415 5.87 16.74 8.26
N PHE A 416 6.80 16.95 7.33
CA PHE A 416 6.52 17.15 5.89
C PHE A 416 7.18 16.10 4.97
N THR A 417 7.99 15.21 5.54
CA THR A 417 8.78 14.24 4.78
C THR A 417 8.57 12.83 5.30
N ARG A 418 8.97 11.84 4.52
CA ARG A 418 8.96 10.42 4.90
C ARG A 418 10.32 9.80 4.63
N ALA A 419 10.65 8.71 5.32
CA ALA A 419 11.72 7.83 4.86
C ALA A 419 11.33 7.32 3.45
N PRO A 420 12.11 7.62 2.40
CA PRO A 420 11.69 7.43 1.03
C PRO A 420 11.43 5.95 0.74
N LEU A 421 10.33 5.67 0.06
CA LEU A 421 9.99 4.33 -0.41
C LEU A 421 10.87 3.96 -1.61
N ASP A 422 10.94 2.69 -1.99
CA ASP A 422 11.58 2.28 -3.25
C ASP A 422 10.98 3.04 -4.45
N ASN A 423 9.66 3.23 -4.46
CA ASN A 423 8.94 4.02 -5.47
C ASN A 423 9.30 5.52 -5.47
N ASP A 424 9.76 6.06 -4.34
CA ASP A 424 10.23 7.46 -4.27
C ASP A 424 11.66 7.60 -4.79
N ILE A 425 12.46 6.54 -4.65
CA ILE A 425 13.87 6.47 -5.04
C ILE A 425 14.01 6.20 -6.53
N GLY A 426 13.22 5.27 -7.06
CA GLY A 426 13.32 4.86 -8.46
C GLY A 426 14.70 4.25 -8.77
N VAL A 427 15.27 4.64 -9.91
CA VAL A 427 16.64 4.27 -10.32
C VAL A 427 17.70 5.28 -9.86
N SER A 428 17.34 6.22 -9.00
CA SER A 428 18.27 7.24 -8.51
C SER A 428 19.31 6.61 -7.58
N GLU A 429 20.59 6.85 -7.88
CA GLU A 429 21.72 6.31 -7.13
C GLU A 429 22.72 7.42 -6.80
N ALA A 430 23.52 7.23 -5.75
CA ALA A 430 24.56 8.19 -5.36
C ALA A 430 25.54 8.52 -6.50
N THR A 431 25.80 7.57 -7.40
CA THR A 431 26.68 7.73 -8.57
C THR A 431 25.97 8.18 -9.84
N ARG A 432 24.64 8.08 -9.89
CA ARG A 432 23.81 8.44 -11.05
C ARG A 432 22.43 8.87 -10.57
N ILE A 433 22.31 10.14 -10.23
CA ILE A 433 21.07 10.75 -9.73
C ILE A 433 20.02 10.81 -10.85
N ASP A 434 18.81 10.34 -10.57
CA ASP A 434 17.64 10.63 -11.40
C ASP A 434 16.89 11.84 -10.83
N PRO A 435 16.97 13.03 -11.47
CA PRO A 435 16.31 14.23 -10.98
C PRO A 435 14.78 14.14 -11.00
N ASN A 436 14.21 13.15 -11.70
CA ASN A 436 12.76 12.99 -11.77
C ASN A 436 12.19 12.18 -10.60
N ALA A 437 13.00 11.41 -9.87
CA ALA A 437 12.57 10.66 -8.70
C ALA A 437 12.04 11.60 -7.60
N TRP A 438 11.00 11.19 -6.87
CA TRP A 438 10.40 12.02 -5.82
C TRP A 438 11.40 12.39 -4.73
N VAL A 439 12.24 11.43 -4.31
CA VAL A 439 13.25 11.67 -3.29
C VAL A 439 14.24 12.76 -3.71
N GLU A 440 14.62 12.79 -5.00
CA GLU A 440 15.58 13.77 -5.51
C GLU A 440 14.94 15.15 -5.68
N ARG A 441 13.66 15.22 -6.07
CA ARG A 441 12.89 16.47 -6.04
C ARG A 441 12.83 17.06 -4.62
N TRP A 442 12.52 16.23 -3.62
CA TRP A 442 12.46 16.67 -2.22
C TRP A 442 13.82 17.09 -1.67
N LYS A 443 14.88 16.35 -1.98
CA LYS A 443 16.27 16.71 -1.64
C LYS A 443 16.67 18.04 -2.28
N ALA A 444 16.44 18.19 -3.59
CA ALA A 444 16.77 19.43 -4.32
C ALA A 444 16.01 20.65 -3.79
N ALA A 445 14.77 20.45 -3.33
CA ALA A 445 13.98 21.48 -2.67
C ALA A 445 14.42 21.79 -1.23
N GLY A 446 15.30 20.98 -0.64
CA GLY A 446 15.78 21.13 0.73
C GLY A 446 14.82 20.63 1.81
N MET A 447 13.82 19.83 1.44
CA MET A 447 12.72 19.42 2.35
C MET A 447 13.18 18.52 3.50
N TYR A 448 14.27 17.78 3.32
CA TYR A 448 14.87 16.96 4.38
C TYR A 448 15.79 17.73 5.33
N ASP A 449 16.17 18.96 4.96
CA ASP A 449 17.12 19.82 5.66
C ASP A 449 16.48 21.16 6.02
N VAL A 450 15.17 21.14 6.30
CA VAL A 450 14.42 22.32 6.72
C VAL A 450 14.73 22.68 8.16
N THR A 451 14.92 23.96 8.42
CA THR A 451 15.04 24.50 9.77
C THR A 451 13.78 25.30 10.11
N PRO A 452 13.15 25.03 11.27
CA PRO A 452 12.04 25.85 11.72
C PRO A 452 12.58 27.18 12.26
N ARG A 453 11.88 28.27 11.94
CA ARG A 453 12.05 29.56 12.59
C ARG A 453 10.70 30.03 13.13
N LEU A 454 10.69 30.35 14.42
CA LEU A 454 9.52 30.88 15.09
C LEU A 454 9.25 32.30 14.60
N LEU A 455 8.00 32.54 14.16
CA LEU A 455 7.51 33.86 13.78
C LEU A 455 6.64 34.48 14.87
N HIS A 456 5.92 33.65 15.62
CA HIS A 456 4.98 34.08 16.65
C HIS A 456 4.79 33.00 17.71
N CYS A 457 4.77 33.38 18.98
CA CYS A 457 4.42 32.50 20.11
C CYS A 457 3.82 33.37 21.22
N GLU A 458 2.52 33.20 21.45
CA GLU A 458 1.78 33.87 22.52
C GLU A 458 0.88 32.88 23.24
N ALA A 459 0.52 33.22 24.48
CA ALA A 459 -0.49 32.48 25.21
C ALA A 459 -1.47 33.42 25.92
N GLU A 460 -2.69 32.92 26.06
CA GLU A 460 -3.81 33.63 26.66
C GLU A 460 -4.52 32.71 27.66
N GLN A 461 -4.73 33.21 28.87
CA GLN A 461 -5.63 32.58 29.84
C GLN A 461 -7.06 33.03 29.55
N ARG A 462 -7.96 32.07 29.33
CA ARG A 462 -9.40 32.33 29.16
C ARG A 462 -10.20 31.67 30.28
N ALA A 463 -11.49 32.00 30.36
CA ALA A 463 -12.36 31.63 31.48
C ALA A 463 -12.54 30.12 31.69
N GLY A 464 -12.28 29.27 30.68
CA GLY A 464 -12.37 27.81 30.78
C GLY A 464 -11.26 27.06 30.04
N GLU A 465 -10.26 27.77 29.51
CA GLU A 465 -9.22 27.18 28.67
C GLU A 465 -7.94 28.03 28.75
N ALA A 466 -6.81 27.43 28.41
CA ALA A 466 -5.56 28.12 28.15
C ALA A 466 -5.20 27.89 26.67
N VAL A 467 -4.87 28.96 25.96
CA VAL A 467 -4.60 28.93 24.52
C VAL A 467 -3.17 29.35 24.25
N VAL A 468 -2.46 28.60 23.41
CA VAL A 468 -1.13 28.95 22.88
C VAL A 468 -1.22 29.03 21.37
N THR A 469 -0.86 30.17 20.79
CA THR A 469 -0.83 30.38 19.35
C THR A 469 0.61 30.44 18.88
N THR A 470 0.96 29.60 17.90
CA THR A 470 2.32 29.52 17.35
C THR A 470 2.31 29.64 15.84
N ARG A 471 3.28 30.34 15.27
CA ARG A 471 3.50 30.41 13.83
C ARG A 471 4.95 30.12 13.51
N HIS A 472 5.18 29.15 12.64
CA HIS A 472 6.50 28.75 12.18
C HIS A 472 6.62 28.96 10.68
N VAL A 473 7.82 29.34 10.25
CA VAL A 473 8.26 29.14 8.87
C VAL A 473 9.30 28.02 8.87
N TRP A 474 9.19 27.12 7.89
CA TRP A 474 10.16 26.07 7.65
C TRP A 474 10.97 26.46 6.42
N GLU A 475 12.27 26.68 6.63
CA GLU A 475 13.13 27.31 5.65
C GLU A 475 14.30 26.40 5.27
N HIS A 476 14.75 26.51 4.03
CA HIS A 476 16.03 25.95 3.59
C HIS A 476 16.82 27.04 2.86
N ARG A 477 18.03 27.34 3.36
CA ARG A 477 18.91 28.38 2.79
C ARG A 477 18.22 29.73 2.57
N GLY A 478 17.37 30.15 3.52
CA GLY A 478 16.63 31.42 3.47
C GLY A 478 15.38 31.41 2.58
N LYS A 479 15.07 30.31 1.90
CA LYS A 479 13.80 30.13 1.18
C LYS A 479 12.75 29.53 2.12
N ALA A 480 11.56 30.11 2.18
CA ALA A 480 10.42 29.56 2.91
C ALA A 480 9.72 28.47 2.09
N LEU A 481 9.57 27.28 2.68
CA LEU A 481 8.94 26.13 2.04
C LEU A 481 7.53 25.90 2.59
N PHE A 482 7.38 26.02 3.91
CA PHE A 482 6.12 25.83 4.60
C PHE A 482 5.89 26.93 5.64
N LEU A 483 4.65 27.36 5.80
CA LEU A 483 4.20 28.13 6.95
C LEU A 483 3.19 27.29 7.73
N SER A 484 3.42 27.14 9.03
CA SER A 484 2.52 26.39 9.89
C SER A 484 2.01 27.29 11.01
N HIS A 485 0.69 27.48 11.06
CA HIS A 485 -0.01 28.26 12.08
C HIS A 485 -0.83 27.30 12.94
N LYS A 486 -0.58 27.29 14.24
CA LYS A 486 -1.19 26.34 15.18
C LYS A 486 -1.82 27.06 16.35
N ILE A 487 -3.00 26.60 16.74
CA ILE A 487 -3.70 27.00 17.95
C ILE A 487 -3.80 25.76 18.83
N TRP A 488 -3.18 25.82 20.00
CA TRP A 488 -3.21 24.80 21.02
C TRP A 488 -4.14 25.25 22.13
N ARG A 489 -5.24 24.55 22.36
CA ARG A 489 -6.17 24.84 23.44
C ARG A 489 -6.16 23.69 24.44
N ILE A 490 -5.84 23.97 25.70
CA ILE A 490 -6.11 23.05 26.80
C ILE A 490 -7.41 23.47 27.46
N ASP A 491 -8.37 22.56 27.56
CA ASP A 491 -9.68 22.80 28.17
C ASP A 491 -9.73 22.44 29.67
N ASP A 492 -10.91 22.61 30.27
CA ASP A 492 -11.22 22.32 31.67
C ASP A 492 -11.36 20.82 32.01
N GLU A 493 -11.24 19.94 31.00
CA GLU A 493 -11.09 18.49 31.14
C GLU A 493 -9.62 18.05 31.06
N GLY A 494 -8.70 18.97 30.73
CA GLY A 494 -7.28 18.67 30.52
C GLY A 494 -7.02 17.94 29.20
N ILE A 495 -7.84 18.19 28.19
CA ILE A 495 -7.66 17.72 26.82
C ILE A 495 -6.94 18.81 26.02
N LEU A 496 -5.87 18.45 25.33
CA LEU A 496 -5.16 19.31 24.38
C LEU A 496 -5.83 19.22 23.01
N HIS A 497 -6.39 20.31 22.53
CA HIS A 497 -6.92 20.46 21.18
C HIS A 497 -5.88 21.18 20.31
N GLY A 498 -5.52 20.58 19.18
CA GLY A 498 -4.65 21.20 18.18
C GLY A 498 -5.45 21.55 16.94
N GLU A 499 -5.40 22.81 16.52
CA GLU A 499 -5.86 23.26 15.20
C GLU A 499 -4.65 23.73 14.41
N VAL A 500 -4.42 23.13 13.25
CA VAL A 500 -3.22 23.39 12.45
C VAL A 500 -3.62 23.82 11.05
N GLN A 501 -3.01 24.91 10.58
CA GLN A 501 -3.11 25.38 9.20
C GLN A 501 -1.73 25.43 8.58
N VAL A 502 -1.56 24.76 7.44
CA VAL A 502 -0.29 24.71 6.71
C VAL A 502 -0.46 25.40 5.37
N GLN A 503 0.48 26.27 5.03
CA GLN A 503 0.65 26.81 3.68
C GLN A 503 1.91 26.20 3.07
N VAL A 504 1.79 25.64 1.87
CA VAL A 504 2.88 25.03 1.10
C VAL A 504 3.29 26.01 0.00
N ALA A 505 4.58 26.28 -0.14
CA ALA A 505 5.07 27.11 -1.23
C ALA A 505 4.68 26.51 -2.60
N ALA A 506 4.40 27.37 -3.58
CA ALA A 506 3.94 26.94 -4.90
C ALA A 506 5.09 26.47 -5.82
N ASP A 507 6.33 26.84 -5.50
CA ASP A 507 7.54 26.60 -6.29
C ASP A 507 8.41 25.47 -5.71
N ILE A 508 7.79 24.58 -4.94
CA ILE A 508 8.39 23.35 -4.42
C ILE A 508 7.54 22.14 -4.85
N PRO A 509 8.16 20.95 -4.97
CA PRO A 509 7.42 19.71 -5.17
C PRO A 509 6.45 19.47 -4.00
N GLU A 510 5.38 18.74 -4.28
CA GLU A 510 4.38 18.38 -3.28
C GLU A 510 5.00 17.51 -2.18
N PRO A 511 4.65 17.75 -0.90
CA PRO A 511 5.24 17.03 0.22
C PRO A 511 4.73 15.59 0.32
N ALA A 512 5.54 14.72 0.92
CA ALA A 512 5.19 13.32 1.14
C ALA A 512 4.08 13.16 2.20
N ARG A 513 3.99 14.10 3.14
CA ARG A 513 2.98 14.14 4.21
C ARG A 513 2.80 15.54 4.75
N ILE A 514 1.72 15.77 5.48
CA ILE A 514 1.48 16.98 6.27
C ILE A 514 0.86 16.53 7.59
N GLY A 515 1.65 16.63 8.65
CA GLY A 515 1.29 16.11 9.96
C GLY A 515 2.19 16.63 11.07
N LEU A 516 2.19 15.89 12.18
CA LEU A 516 3.05 16.10 13.34
C LEU A 516 3.85 14.83 13.64
N SER A 517 5.00 14.99 14.28
CA SER A 517 5.81 13.87 14.78
C SER A 517 6.27 14.14 16.20
N VAL A 518 6.36 13.08 17.00
CA VAL A 518 6.81 13.12 18.39
C VAL A 518 7.33 11.76 18.83
N GLN A 519 8.35 11.74 19.68
CA GLN A 519 8.82 10.55 20.36
C GLN A 519 8.19 10.52 21.76
N LEU A 520 7.33 9.54 22.02
CA LEU A 520 6.71 9.32 23.32
C LEU A 520 7.64 8.52 24.22
N ALA A 521 7.66 8.81 25.51
CA ALA A 521 8.50 8.10 26.48
C ALA A 521 8.04 6.67 26.75
N GLN A 522 6.75 6.39 26.54
CA GLN A 522 6.18 5.07 26.77
C GLN A 522 6.41 4.14 25.57
N THR A 523 6.63 2.86 25.87
CA THR A 523 6.60 1.74 24.92
C THR A 523 5.42 0.83 25.27
N PRO A 524 4.20 1.15 24.79
CA PRO A 524 3.03 0.34 25.12
C PRO A 524 3.13 -1.03 24.46
N GLU A 525 2.67 -2.06 25.16
CA GLU A 525 2.63 -3.42 24.62
C GLU A 525 1.68 -3.53 23.43
N THR A 526 0.57 -2.79 23.47
CA THR A 526 -0.49 -2.79 22.45
C THR A 526 -0.86 -1.38 22.01
N VAL A 527 -1.34 -1.30 20.78
CA VAL A 527 -1.86 -0.10 20.13
C VAL A 527 -3.30 -0.39 19.75
N GLN A 528 -4.23 0.47 20.16
CA GLN A 528 -5.64 0.32 19.83
C GLN A 528 -6.09 1.51 18.99
N TRP A 529 -6.87 1.29 17.94
CA TRP A 529 -7.38 2.39 17.14
C TRP A 529 -8.76 2.08 16.57
N LEU A 530 -9.50 3.13 16.24
CA LEU A 530 -10.73 3.07 15.47
C LEU A 530 -10.46 3.71 14.11
N GLY A 531 -10.45 2.92 13.04
CA GLY A 531 -10.11 3.38 11.69
C GLY A 531 -9.89 2.23 10.72
N SER A 532 -9.19 2.50 9.62
CA SER A 532 -8.83 1.48 8.63
C SER A 532 -7.77 0.52 9.18
N GLY A 533 -8.04 -0.79 9.08
CA GLY A 533 -7.13 -1.83 9.59
C GLY A 533 -7.58 -3.26 9.27
N PRO A 534 -6.95 -4.28 9.90
CA PRO A 534 -5.85 -4.15 10.86
C PRO A 534 -4.47 -3.93 10.20
N LEU A 535 -4.36 -4.23 8.90
CA LEU A 535 -3.12 -4.21 8.13
C LEU A 535 -2.69 -2.80 7.71
N GLU A 536 -1.43 -2.67 7.32
CA GLU A 536 -0.87 -1.45 6.75
C GLU A 536 -1.64 -1.01 5.51
N ASN A 537 -2.01 0.27 5.48
CA ASN A 537 -2.78 0.86 4.41
C ASN A 537 -2.40 2.32 4.19
N TYR A 538 -2.41 2.72 2.93
CA TYR A 538 -2.07 4.06 2.45
C TYR A 538 -3.21 4.61 1.57
N PRO A 539 -3.25 5.93 1.28
CA PRO A 539 -4.37 6.55 0.58
C PRO A 539 -4.78 5.87 -0.75
N ASP A 540 -3.80 5.37 -1.49
CA ASP A 540 -3.94 4.65 -2.76
C ASP A 540 -3.83 3.12 -2.64
N ARG A 541 -3.69 2.58 -1.42
CA ARG A 541 -3.65 1.14 -1.10
C ARG A 541 -4.38 0.87 0.22
N LYS A 542 -5.72 0.96 0.19
CA LYS A 542 -6.58 0.76 1.37
C LYS A 542 -7.90 0.05 1.07
N LEU A 543 -8.07 -0.52 -0.12
CA LEU A 543 -9.29 -1.24 -0.50
C LEU A 543 -9.54 -2.45 0.41
N ALA A 544 -8.48 -3.14 0.82
CA ALA A 544 -8.54 -4.30 1.71
C ALA A 544 -8.85 -3.94 3.17
N ALA A 545 -8.51 -2.72 3.59
CA ALA A 545 -8.69 -2.28 4.96
C ALA A 545 -10.19 -2.08 5.29
N GLN A 546 -10.59 -2.42 6.50
CA GLN A 546 -11.96 -2.21 6.99
C GLN A 546 -11.97 -1.16 8.08
N GLN A 547 -13.03 -0.35 8.12
CA GLN A 547 -13.30 0.53 9.23
C GLN A 547 -13.74 -0.30 10.44
N GLY A 548 -13.02 -0.17 11.55
CA GLY A 548 -13.29 -0.98 12.72
C GLY A 548 -12.42 -0.60 13.90
N ARG A 549 -12.65 -1.27 15.03
CA ARG A 549 -11.81 -1.17 16.22
C ARG A 549 -10.77 -2.28 16.19
N TRP A 550 -9.51 -1.89 16.22
CA TRP A 550 -8.39 -2.80 16.07
C TRP A 550 -7.49 -2.71 17.30
N THR A 551 -6.80 -3.82 17.59
CA THR A 551 -5.78 -3.88 18.63
C THR A 551 -4.67 -4.78 18.12
N LEU A 552 -3.44 -4.25 18.07
CA LEU A 552 -2.26 -5.00 17.69
C LEU A 552 -1.14 -4.75 18.69
N PRO A 553 -0.20 -5.69 18.87
CA PRO A 553 1.02 -5.41 19.61
C PRO A 553 1.87 -4.36 18.88
N LEU A 554 2.65 -3.56 19.60
CA LEU A 554 3.44 -2.46 19.01
C LEU A 554 4.36 -2.93 17.87
N HIS A 555 4.99 -4.11 18.00
CA HIS A 555 5.86 -4.65 16.95
C HIS A 555 5.13 -4.98 15.65
N ALA A 556 3.82 -5.26 15.69
CA ALA A 556 3.00 -5.53 14.51
C ALA A 556 2.49 -4.25 13.81
N MET A 557 2.77 -3.07 14.40
CA MET A 557 2.48 -1.79 13.77
C MET A 557 3.53 -1.39 12.73
N GLN A 558 4.70 -2.03 12.74
CA GLN A 558 5.77 -1.82 11.77
C GLN A 558 5.85 -3.00 10.79
N THR A 559 5.96 -2.71 9.50
CA THR A 559 6.21 -3.72 8.46
C THR A 559 7.72 -3.87 8.25
N PRO A 560 8.28 -5.08 8.36
CA PRO A 560 9.73 -5.29 8.33
C PRO A 560 10.28 -5.43 6.90
N TYR A 561 10.01 -4.45 6.00
CA TYR A 561 10.60 -4.42 4.65
C TYR A 561 12.13 -4.55 4.73
N ILE A 562 12.74 -5.33 3.83
CA ILE A 562 14.17 -5.72 3.92
C ILE A 562 15.04 -4.48 3.85
N PHE A 563 14.73 -3.58 2.93
CA PHE A 563 15.18 -2.21 2.84
C PHE A 563 14.23 -1.29 3.63
N PRO A 564 14.69 -0.70 4.75
CA PRO A 564 13.82 0.13 5.59
C PRO A 564 13.33 1.38 4.87
N THR A 565 12.01 1.58 4.88
CA THR A 565 11.33 2.77 4.34
C THR A 565 10.21 3.22 5.29
N GLU A 566 9.51 4.31 4.97
CA GLU A 566 8.26 4.64 5.64
C GLU A 566 7.28 3.46 5.56
N ASN A 567 6.73 3.05 6.71
CA ASN A 567 5.86 1.90 6.82
C ASN A 567 4.94 2.03 8.05
N GLY A 568 3.95 1.14 8.15
CA GLY A 568 3.08 1.01 9.31
C GLY A 568 1.87 1.95 9.32
N LEU A 569 1.66 2.75 8.28
CA LEU A 569 0.56 3.71 8.25
C LEU A 569 -0.81 3.01 8.37
N ARG A 570 -1.73 3.64 9.11
CA ARG A 570 -3.16 3.35 9.15
C ARG A 570 -3.92 4.62 8.79
N CYS A 571 -4.71 4.56 7.73
CA CYS A 571 -5.51 5.69 7.26
C CYS A 571 -6.84 5.83 8.01
N ASP A 572 -7.51 6.96 7.75
CA ASP A 572 -8.90 7.24 8.13
C ASP A 572 -9.24 6.87 9.59
N THR A 573 -8.32 7.21 10.49
CA THR A 573 -8.41 6.92 11.93
C THR A 573 -9.11 8.05 12.66
N ARG A 574 -10.05 7.66 13.53
CA ARG A 574 -10.83 8.55 14.38
C ARG A 574 -10.39 8.54 15.84
N GLU A 575 -9.91 7.39 16.30
CA GLU A 575 -9.45 7.18 17.67
C GLU A 575 -8.11 6.44 17.64
N LEU A 576 -7.14 6.87 18.44
CA LEU A 576 -5.89 6.15 18.68
C LEU A 576 -5.60 6.16 20.17
N ASP A 577 -5.50 4.99 20.78
CA ASP A 577 -5.11 4.80 22.16
C ASP A 577 -3.72 4.11 22.18
N LEU A 578 -2.73 4.82 22.72
CA LEU A 578 -1.31 4.45 22.74
C LEU A 578 -0.78 4.62 24.17
N GLY A 579 -0.81 3.56 24.96
CA GLY A 579 -0.39 3.63 26.36
C GLY A 579 -1.36 4.45 27.21
N ALA A 580 -0.88 5.55 27.80
CA ALA A 580 -1.72 6.54 28.48
C ALA A 580 -2.30 7.60 27.52
N HIS A 581 -1.80 7.69 26.30
CA HIS A 581 -2.20 8.72 25.33
C HIS A 581 -3.45 8.27 24.56
N ALA A 582 -4.45 9.14 24.49
CA ALA A 582 -5.65 8.95 23.68
C ALA A 582 -5.81 10.15 22.74
N LEU A 583 -5.78 9.89 21.44
CA LEU A 583 -5.97 10.86 20.38
C LEU A 583 -7.34 10.63 19.71
N ARG A 584 -7.99 11.73 19.32
CA ARG A 584 -9.27 11.75 18.60
C ARG A 584 -9.21 12.78 17.49
N GLY A 585 -9.83 12.51 16.34
CA GLY A 585 -9.82 13.43 15.19
C GLY A 585 -10.15 12.73 13.88
N ARG A 586 -9.61 13.21 12.77
CA ARG A 586 -9.52 12.48 11.51
C ARG A 586 -8.10 12.61 11.01
N PHE A 587 -7.36 11.50 11.05
CA PHE A 587 -5.95 11.47 10.72
C PHE A 587 -5.54 10.10 10.20
N HIS A 588 -4.31 10.02 9.74
CA HIS A 588 -3.55 8.81 9.52
C HIS A 588 -2.47 8.75 10.60
N PHE A 589 -2.00 7.56 10.95
CA PHE A 589 -0.91 7.46 11.90
C PHE A 589 0.00 6.27 11.60
N SER A 590 1.25 6.38 12.00
CA SER A 590 2.19 5.27 12.15
C SER A 590 2.86 5.35 13.51
N VAL A 591 3.15 4.18 14.09
CA VAL A 591 3.83 4.08 15.38
C VAL A 591 4.88 2.98 15.36
N SER A 592 6.09 3.30 15.79
CA SER A 592 7.24 2.37 15.71
C SER A 592 8.29 2.66 16.77
N ARG A 593 9.30 1.79 16.86
CA ARG A 593 10.51 2.02 17.68
C ARG A 593 11.63 2.74 16.91
N HIS A 594 11.39 3.11 15.65
CA HIS A 594 12.42 3.60 14.72
C HIS A 594 12.00 4.94 14.11
N SER A 595 12.84 5.97 14.25
CA SER A 595 12.57 7.29 13.67
C SER A 595 12.58 7.24 12.14
N GLN A 596 11.88 8.19 11.49
CA GLN A 596 11.96 8.40 10.04
C GLN A 596 13.41 8.62 9.57
N LYS A 597 14.22 9.26 10.42
CA LYS A 597 15.65 9.46 10.15
C LYS A 597 16.39 8.12 10.12
N GLN A 598 16.19 7.26 11.12
CA GLN A 598 16.85 5.95 11.18
C GLN A 598 16.41 5.06 10.02
N LEU A 599 15.11 5.03 9.69
CA LEU A 599 14.61 4.28 8.53
C LEU A 599 15.30 4.73 7.24
N ARG A 600 15.42 6.04 7.00
CA ARG A 600 16.09 6.59 5.81
C ARG A 600 17.60 6.28 5.75
N GLU A 601 18.27 6.23 6.90
CA GLU A 601 19.73 6.10 7.00
C GLU A 601 20.20 4.64 7.08
N THR A 602 19.27 3.70 7.26
CA THR A 602 19.57 2.27 7.44
C THR A 602 19.28 1.51 6.14
N THR A 603 20.22 0.69 5.70
CA THR A 603 20.08 -0.06 4.43
C THR A 603 19.42 -1.42 4.60
N HIS A 604 19.47 -2.01 5.79
CA HIS A 604 18.87 -3.32 6.07
C HIS A 604 18.08 -3.30 7.36
N GLN A 605 16.93 -3.98 7.36
CA GLN A 605 16.04 -4.09 8.51
C GLN A 605 16.71 -4.65 9.76
N HIS A 606 17.61 -5.64 9.63
CA HIS A 606 18.35 -6.21 10.77
C HIS A 606 19.35 -5.22 11.43
N LEU A 607 19.67 -4.10 10.77
CA LEU A 607 20.57 -3.05 11.31
C LEU A 607 19.82 -1.98 12.08
N LEU A 608 18.48 -1.97 12.02
CA LEU A 608 17.66 -1.06 12.81
C LEU A 608 17.86 -1.33 14.30
N ARG A 609 17.85 -0.25 15.08
CA ARG A 609 18.03 -0.28 16.52
C ARG A 609 16.84 0.42 17.17
N ASP A 610 16.14 -0.33 18.01
CA ASP A 610 15.09 0.20 18.87
C ASP A 610 15.56 1.46 19.59
N GLU A 611 14.90 2.59 19.32
CA GLU A 611 15.13 3.85 20.03
C GLU A 611 14.36 3.85 21.37
N PRO A 612 14.75 4.70 22.34
CA PRO A 612 13.97 4.88 23.57
C PRO A 612 12.53 5.30 23.26
N GLY A 613 11.56 4.79 24.03
CA GLY A 613 10.16 5.16 23.81
C GLY A 613 9.61 4.66 22.46
N CYS A 614 8.63 5.35 21.89
CA CYS A 614 8.14 5.07 20.53
C CYS A 614 7.88 6.36 19.74
N TRP A 615 8.09 6.30 18.43
CA TRP A 615 7.80 7.39 17.51
C TRP A 615 6.36 7.31 17.04
N LEU A 616 5.64 8.43 17.14
CA LEU A 616 4.31 8.62 16.59
C LEU A 616 4.39 9.65 15.46
N SER A 617 3.99 9.25 14.25
CA SER A 617 3.66 10.19 13.17
C SER A 617 2.14 10.33 13.09
N LEU A 618 1.62 11.54 13.20
CA LEU A 618 0.20 11.87 13.12
C LEU A 618 -0.04 12.74 11.89
N ASP A 619 -0.50 12.12 10.81
CA ASP A 619 -0.61 12.77 9.52
C ASP A 619 -2.05 13.14 9.22
N ALA A 620 -2.34 14.39 8.91
CA ALA A 620 -3.65 14.77 8.39
C ALA A 620 -3.78 14.39 6.92
N PHE A 621 -2.67 14.49 6.20
CA PHE A 621 -2.57 14.18 4.78
C PHE A 621 -1.29 13.40 4.54
N HIS A 622 -1.38 12.35 3.73
CA HIS A 622 -0.24 11.55 3.32
C HIS A 622 -0.32 11.37 1.80
N MET A 623 0.81 11.44 1.12
CA MET A 623 0.90 11.12 -0.30
C MET A 623 0.77 9.60 -0.50
N GLY A 624 0.21 9.18 -1.64
CA GLY A 624 0.16 7.78 -2.04
C GLY A 624 1.54 7.11 -2.09
N VAL A 625 1.55 5.78 -2.18
CA VAL A 625 2.78 4.97 -2.29
C VAL A 625 3.17 4.69 -3.74
N GLY A 626 2.22 4.76 -4.69
CA GLY A 626 2.48 4.44 -6.10
C GLY A 626 2.79 2.96 -6.33
N GLY A 627 3.34 2.62 -7.49
CA GLY A 627 3.69 1.25 -7.83
C GLY A 627 3.24 0.75 -9.20
N ASP A 628 2.74 1.62 -10.09
CA ASP A 628 2.61 1.24 -11.51
C ASP A 628 3.94 0.70 -12.05
N ASP A 629 5.03 1.36 -11.66
CA ASP A 629 6.42 0.99 -11.80
C ASP A 629 7.23 1.60 -10.62
N SER A 630 8.47 1.12 -10.42
CA SER A 630 9.38 1.59 -9.37
C SER A 630 10.67 2.20 -9.93
N TRP A 631 10.62 2.80 -11.13
CA TRP A 631 11.76 3.50 -11.74
C TRP A 631 11.39 4.90 -12.26
N SER A 632 10.12 5.28 -12.15
CA SER A 632 9.63 6.61 -12.45
C SER A 632 8.50 7.02 -11.48
N PRO A 633 8.16 8.32 -11.35
CA PRO A 633 7.03 8.74 -10.55
C PRO A 633 5.72 8.06 -10.97
N SER A 634 5.18 7.23 -10.07
CA SER A 634 3.99 6.39 -10.30
C SER A 634 2.82 6.68 -9.36
N VAL A 635 2.95 7.64 -8.44
CA VAL A 635 1.81 8.12 -7.64
C VAL A 635 0.84 8.89 -8.55
N SER A 636 -0.40 8.43 -8.61
CA SER A 636 -1.43 9.06 -9.43
C SER A 636 -1.80 10.46 -8.90
N PRO A 637 -2.15 11.43 -9.76
CA PRO A 637 -2.35 12.83 -9.37
C PRO A 637 -3.31 13.08 -8.19
N GLU A 638 -4.38 12.30 -8.06
CA GLU A 638 -5.35 12.42 -6.96
C GLU A 638 -4.81 12.02 -5.58
N PHE A 639 -3.66 11.33 -5.54
CA PHE A 639 -2.98 10.94 -4.31
C PHE A 639 -1.72 11.77 -4.04
N ILE A 640 -1.50 12.82 -4.82
CA ILE A 640 -0.46 13.83 -4.60
C ILE A 640 -1.07 15.00 -3.81
N LEU A 641 -0.31 15.55 -2.85
CA LEU A 641 -0.77 16.66 -2.00
C LEU A 641 -0.71 18.01 -2.71
N GLN A 642 -1.57 18.21 -3.71
CA GLN A 642 -1.58 19.38 -4.59
C GLN A 642 -2.14 20.66 -3.94
N HIS A 643 -2.94 20.53 -2.88
CA HIS A 643 -3.49 21.67 -2.16
C HIS A 643 -2.39 22.45 -1.43
N ARG A 644 -2.36 23.77 -1.61
CA ARG A 644 -1.35 24.65 -1.00
C ARG A 644 -1.78 25.25 0.34
N GLN A 645 -3.04 25.13 0.71
CA GLN A 645 -3.56 25.52 2.02
C GLN A 645 -4.33 24.34 2.60
N LEU A 646 -3.86 23.82 3.71
CA LEU A 646 -4.48 22.68 4.38
C LEU A 646 -4.78 23.01 5.82
N ARG A 647 -5.84 22.40 6.34
CA ARG A 647 -6.26 22.57 7.74
C ARG A 647 -6.66 21.23 8.31
N TYR A 648 -6.30 21.00 9.56
CA TYR A 648 -6.71 19.82 10.31
C TYR A 648 -6.79 20.13 11.79
N SER A 649 -7.50 19.26 12.51
CA SER A 649 -7.60 19.34 13.96
C SER A 649 -7.64 17.97 14.59
N PHE A 650 -7.24 17.90 15.85
CA PHE A 650 -7.30 16.72 16.68
C PHE A 650 -7.38 17.13 18.15
N SER A 651 -7.77 16.19 18.99
CA SER A 651 -7.68 16.31 20.44
C SER A 651 -6.85 15.18 21.00
N TRP A 652 -6.04 15.47 22.02
CA TRP A 652 -5.12 14.56 22.65
C TRP A 652 -5.24 14.68 24.17
N GLN A 653 -5.46 13.56 24.84
CA GLN A 653 -5.56 13.47 26.29
C GLN A 653 -4.60 12.41 26.82
N GLN A 654 -4.14 12.57 28.06
CA GLN A 654 -3.57 11.47 28.83
C GLN A 654 -4.59 10.94 29.83
N ARG A 655 -4.85 9.63 29.81
CA ARG A 655 -5.72 8.96 30.77
C ARG A 655 -4.96 8.70 32.07
N ASP A 656 -5.60 8.98 33.20
CA ASP A 656 -5.17 8.44 34.49
C ASP A 656 -5.34 6.92 34.44
N ARG A 657 -4.23 6.17 34.42
CA ARG A 657 -4.27 4.73 34.66
C ARG A 657 -4.40 4.42 36.14
#